data_AF-A0A4Y1RZL2-F1
#
_entry.id   AF-A0A4Y1RZL2-F1
#
_cell.length_a   1.000
_cell.length_b   1.000
_cell.length_c   1.000
_cell.angle_alpha   90.00
_cell.angle_beta   90.00
_cell.angle_gamma   90.00
#
_symmetry.space_group_name_H-M   'P 1'
#
loop_
_entity.id
_entity.type
_entity.pdbx_description
1 polymer ?
#
loop_
_entity_poly.entity_id
_entity_poly.type
_entity_poly.pdbx_seq_one_letter_code
_entity_poly.pdbx_strand_id
1 'polypeptide(L)'
;HGSTRSAMDESPAETAPVPEVSNGWADRTPEELVAKSIAPVKKQFLCPPPIRACSNEPNDAVSVKEKKSKRQLKRERQQAVKSAVGICPQVAKRGDVSRCPYNDKCRFSHDIEAYKAQKPEDIEGDCPFMTAQETCPYGLACRFLGSHKDGVEAGDVSAHRRSSEMNGLSKDVQKLLWKNKVKFPKADAKLKALGLLGPANSKIKILENKKDDQVVSNNCHVTDGNGCTEFPNNSDDKMELAAEIREENGVDETFSLDESRPSKKPRSVIEEEILSGEVDDGGATATLEVVEPSCTSPEPEATADIVSPESDRSLKLHPREKKLIDFREKMYLAPLTTVGNLPFRRVCKGLGADITCGEMAMCTNLLQGQASEWALLRRHSSEDLFGVQICGAYPDTVARTVELVNQECTVDFIDINMGCPIDIVVNKGAGSALLTKPMRMKGIVQAASGTVDCPITIKVRTAYFEGKNRIDSLIADMGKWGASAVTIHGRSRQQRYSKLADWEYVYQCARKAPDALPVLGNGDIFSYLDWNKHQAECPELSTCMIARGALVKTLDISSGDRLNILKDYVRLGLEHWGSDTKGVETTRRFLLEWLSYTCRYVPVGLLEVRISEMLLGKVPDGFTFAPKHKSNSYDRAENG
;
A
#
# COMPACT_ATOMS: atom_id res chain seq x y z
N HIS A 1 53.59 25.79 71.29
CA HIS A 1 52.91 25.25 72.49
C HIS A 1 51.87 24.21 72.07
N GLY A 2 51.23 23.52 73.01
CA GLY A 2 50.30 22.40 72.73
C GLY A 2 48.93 22.81 72.15
N SER A 3 48.01 21.87 71.92
CA SER A 3 48.06 20.46 72.36
C SER A 3 47.33 19.44 71.47
N THR A 4 47.93 18.25 71.39
CA THR A 4 47.34 16.89 71.28
C THR A 4 46.00 16.66 70.55
N ARG A 5 46.05 15.80 69.52
CA ARG A 5 44.92 14.94 69.09
C ARG A 5 44.60 13.85 70.14
N SER A 6 43.38 13.35 70.12
CA SER A 6 42.99 11.97 70.47
C SER A 6 41.76 11.56 69.63
N ALA A 7 41.47 10.27 69.50
CA ALA A 7 40.46 9.74 68.57
C ALA A 7 39.51 8.71 69.22
N MET A 8 38.25 8.76 68.82
CA MET A 8 37.12 7.83 69.04
C MET A 8 36.04 8.19 67.98
N ASP A 9 35.10 7.35 67.57
CA ASP A 9 35.06 5.89 67.35
C ASP A 9 33.89 5.62 66.37
N GLU A 10 33.73 4.40 65.82
CA GLU A 10 32.79 4.14 64.72
C GLU A 10 31.29 4.08 65.11
N SER A 11 30.43 4.57 64.22
CA SER A 11 29.00 4.22 64.14
C SER A 11 28.45 4.57 62.73
N PRO A 12 27.95 3.60 61.94
CA PRO A 12 27.41 3.88 60.60
C PRO A 12 25.99 4.49 60.69
N ALA A 13 25.75 5.57 59.95
CA ALA A 13 24.41 6.15 59.81
C ALA A 13 23.53 5.30 58.88
N GLU A 14 22.26 5.13 59.23
CA GLU A 14 21.30 4.36 58.43
C GLU A 14 21.03 5.01 57.07
N THR A 15 21.26 4.28 55.98
CA THR A 15 20.81 4.69 54.65
C THR A 15 19.31 4.48 54.52
N ALA A 16 18.52 5.55 54.62
CA ALA A 16 17.09 5.52 54.37
C ALA A 16 16.77 4.95 52.96
N PRO A 17 15.75 4.07 52.83
CA PRO A 17 15.43 3.46 51.55
C PRO A 17 14.90 4.48 50.54
N VAL A 18 15.41 4.41 49.31
CA VAL A 18 14.85 5.17 48.17
C VAL A 18 13.42 4.67 47.92
N PRO A 19 12.41 5.54 47.82
CA PRO A 19 11.04 5.11 47.61
C PRO A 19 10.86 4.45 46.25
N GLU A 20 10.31 3.23 46.23
CA GLU A 20 9.93 2.57 44.98
C GLU A 20 8.86 3.39 44.25
N VAL A 21 9.15 3.81 43.02
CA VAL A 21 8.16 4.46 42.15
C VAL A 21 7.21 3.41 41.61
N SER A 22 6.21 3.07 42.41
CA SER A 22 5.12 2.17 41.99
C SER A 22 4.40 2.78 40.78
N ASN A 23 4.16 1.96 39.76
CA ASN A 23 3.39 2.37 38.58
C ASN A 23 1.90 2.44 38.94
N GLY A 24 1.50 3.51 39.65
CA GLY A 24 0.16 3.80 40.20
C GLY A 24 -0.94 4.07 39.16
N TRP A 25 -0.92 3.27 38.09
CA TRP A 25 -1.92 3.17 37.02
C TRP A 25 -2.63 1.80 37.07
N ALA A 26 -1.99 0.76 37.63
CA ALA A 26 -2.48 -0.62 37.58
C ALA A 26 -3.65 -0.92 38.53
N ASP A 27 -3.80 -0.15 39.62
CA ASP A 27 -4.71 -0.47 40.72
C ASP A 27 -5.72 0.66 41.03
N ARG A 28 -5.98 1.52 40.04
CA ARG A 28 -7.08 2.50 40.10
C ARG A 28 -8.42 1.82 39.86
N THR A 29 -9.47 2.31 40.52
CA THR A 29 -10.83 1.77 40.31
C THR A 29 -11.37 2.16 38.92
N PRO A 30 -12.37 1.42 38.38
CA PRO A 30 -13.03 1.81 37.14
C PRO A 30 -13.59 3.25 37.17
N GLU A 31 -14.10 3.67 38.33
CA GLU A 31 -14.68 4.98 38.58
C GLU A 31 -13.61 6.08 38.57
N GLU A 32 -12.44 5.83 39.19
CA GLU A 32 -11.30 6.74 39.13
C GLU A 32 -10.71 6.90 37.71
N LEU A 33 -10.78 5.84 36.90
CA LEU A 33 -10.37 5.87 35.50
C LEU A 33 -11.37 6.67 34.67
N VAL A 34 -12.67 6.41 34.81
CA VAL A 34 -13.76 7.16 34.13
C VAL A 34 -13.72 8.65 34.51
N ALA A 35 -13.51 8.98 35.78
CA ALA A 35 -13.36 10.35 36.26
C ALA A 35 -12.15 11.09 35.66
N LYS A 36 -11.15 10.36 35.15
CA LYS A 36 -9.97 10.87 34.45
C LYS A 36 -10.08 10.71 32.92
N SER A 37 -11.28 10.41 32.41
CA SER A 37 -11.60 10.13 31.01
C SER A 37 -10.82 8.95 30.40
N ILE A 38 -10.38 8.00 31.22
CA ILE A 38 -9.71 6.77 30.82
C ILE A 38 -10.74 5.63 30.81
N ALA A 39 -10.92 4.96 29.66
CA ALA A 39 -11.82 3.82 29.57
C ALA A 39 -11.31 2.63 30.42
N PRO A 40 -12.10 2.09 31.36
CA PRO A 40 -11.65 1.00 32.24
C PRO A 40 -11.63 -0.35 31.51
N VAL A 41 -10.46 -0.71 30.99
CA VAL A 41 -10.22 -2.02 30.36
C VAL A 41 -9.92 -3.06 31.46
N LYS A 42 -10.70 -4.14 31.53
CA LYS A 42 -10.46 -5.25 32.48
C LYS A 42 -9.02 -5.77 32.30
N LYS A 43 -8.31 -6.10 33.40
CA LYS A 43 -6.90 -6.54 33.36
C LYS A 43 -6.64 -7.69 32.37
N GLN A 44 -7.60 -8.60 32.17
CA GLN A 44 -7.58 -9.70 31.18
C GLN A 44 -7.51 -9.28 29.70
N PHE A 45 -7.84 -8.02 29.37
CA PHE A 45 -7.83 -7.48 28.00
C PHE A 45 -6.67 -6.51 27.76
N LEU A 46 -5.86 -6.21 28.78
CA LEU A 46 -4.62 -5.46 28.62
C LEU A 46 -3.54 -6.38 28.05
N CYS A 47 -2.84 -5.93 27.00
CA CYS A 47 -1.60 -6.60 26.61
C CYS A 47 -0.58 -6.45 27.74
N PRO A 48 0.13 -7.53 28.14
CA PRO A 48 1.22 -7.41 29.11
C PRO A 48 2.30 -6.48 28.54
N PRO A 49 2.96 -5.66 29.40
CA PRO A 49 4.00 -4.75 28.94
C PRO A 49 5.14 -5.54 28.26
N PRO A 50 5.75 -5.01 27.18
CA PRO A 50 6.82 -5.70 26.49
C PRO A 50 8.00 -5.92 27.44
N ILE A 51 8.38 -7.18 27.64
CA ILE A 51 9.46 -7.57 28.56
C ILE A 51 10.76 -6.87 28.15
N ARG A 52 11.11 -5.82 28.89
CA ARG A 52 12.46 -5.28 28.95
C ARG A 52 13.24 -6.15 29.92
N ALA A 53 14.32 -6.77 29.45
CA ALA A 53 15.28 -7.36 30.37
C ALA A 53 15.97 -6.22 31.13
N CYS A 54 15.86 -6.21 32.45
CA CYS A 54 16.55 -5.23 33.29
C CYS A 54 18.01 -5.64 33.46
N SER A 55 18.91 -4.83 32.93
CA SER A 55 20.34 -4.82 33.26
C SER A 55 20.74 -3.37 33.51
N ASN A 56 21.24 -3.06 34.70
CA ASN A 56 21.56 -1.69 35.11
C ASN A 56 22.91 -1.26 34.51
N GLU A 57 22.88 -0.73 33.29
CA GLU A 57 24.00 -0.01 32.65
C GLU A 57 23.44 1.21 31.88
N PRO A 58 24.17 2.34 31.79
CA PRO A 58 23.63 3.58 31.24
C PRO A 58 23.71 3.66 29.71
N ASN A 59 22.58 4.01 29.09
CA ASN A 59 22.45 4.71 27.80
C ASN A 59 23.49 4.40 26.68
N ASP A 60 23.46 3.21 26.08
CA ASP A 60 23.21 3.09 24.62
C ASP A 60 22.98 1.64 24.16
N ALA A 61 21.71 1.21 24.11
CA ALA A 61 21.33 -0.09 23.58
C ALA A 61 19.90 -0.11 23.00
N VAL A 62 19.77 0.08 21.70
CA VAL A 62 18.60 -0.45 20.97
C VAL A 62 18.63 -1.97 21.14
N SER A 63 17.53 -2.57 21.60
CA SER A 63 17.45 -4.03 21.79
C SER A 63 17.58 -4.76 20.45
N VAL A 64 18.81 -5.14 20.10
CA VAL A 64 19.13 -5.98 18.96
C VAL A 64 18.67 -7.40 19.30
N LYS A 65 17.40 -7.70 19.02
CA LYS A 65 16.94 -9.08 18.88
C LYS A 65 17.89 -9.76 17.88
N GLU A 66 18.68 -10.73 18.35
CA GLU A 66 19.63 -11.44 17.51
C GLU A 66 18.94 -11.93 16.24
N LYS A 67 19.53 -11.65 15.09
CA LYS A 67 18.99 -12.04 13.79
C LYS A 67 19.20 -13.54 13.58
N LYS A 68 18.34 -14.35 14.23
CA LYS A 68 18.29 -15.81 14.14
C LYS A 68 18.65 -16.28 12.74
N SER A 69 19.62 -17.18 12.63
CA SER A 69 20.16 -17.58 11.34
C SER A 69 19.06 -18.13 10.42
N LYS A 70 19.21 -17.96 9.09
CA LYS A 70 18.27 -18.54 8.10
C LYS A 70 18.10 -20.06 8.28
N ARG A 71 19.14 -20.76 8.79
CA ARG A 71 19.11 -22.19 9.12
C ARG A 71 18.29 -22.49 10.37
N GLN A 72 18.44 -21.70 11.44
CA GLN A 72 17.64 -21.80 12.66
C GLN A 72 16.16 -21.54 12.38
N LEU A 73 15.83 -20.43 11.71
CA LEU A 73 14.46 -20.10 11.30
C LEU A 73 13.83 -21.19 10.41
N LYS A 74 14.63 -21.88 9.57
CA LYS A 74 14.16 -23.03 8.79
C LYS A 74 13.86 -24.24 9.69
N ARG A 75 14.72 -24.56 10.67
CA ARG A 75 14.50 -25.66 11.64
C ARG A 75 13.27 -25.41 12.50
N GLU A 76 13.12 -24.21 13.07
CA GLU A 76 11.96 -23.80 13.87
C GLU A 76 10.65 -23.92 13.05
N ARG A 77 10.65 -23.47 11.79
CA ARG A 77 9.51 -23.64 10.85
C ARG A 77 9.28 -25.09 10.37
N GLN A 78 10.22 -26.00 10.54
CA GLN A 78 10.03 -27.42 10.26
C GLN A 78 9.42 -28.12 11.49
N GLN A 79 9.90 -27.78 12.69
CA GLN A 79 9.41 -28.29 13.97
C GLN A 79 7.97 -27.82 14.26
N ALA A 80 7.68 -26.52 14.10
CA ALA A 80 6.35 -25.95 14.31
C ALA A 80 5.29 -26.37 13.25
N VAL A 81 5.71 -27.04 12.17
CA VAL A 81 4.79 -27.68 11.21
C VAL A 81 4.56 -29.16 11.54
N LYS A 82 5.41 -29.76 12.39
CA LYS A 82 5.28 -31.14 12.89
C LYS A 82 4.69 -31.24 14.30
N SER A 83 4.48 -30.14 15.00
CA SER A 83 3.76 -30.13 16.29
C SER A 83 2.26 -30.37 16.08
N ALA A 84 1.54 -30.78 17.12
CA ALA A 84 0.10 -31.01 17.03
C ALA A 84 -0.67 -29.75 16.60
N VAL A 85 -0.29 -28.56 17.10
CA VAL A 85 -0.76 -27.23 16.63
C VAL A 85 -0.66 -27.06 15.10
N GLY A 86 0.33 -27.70 14.47
CA GLY A 86 0.54 -27.73 13.01
C GLY A 86 -0.30 -28.77 12.29
N ILE A 87 -1.59 -28.90 12.63
CA ILE A 87 -2.55 -29.81 11.99
C ILE A 87 -2.66 -29.57 10.48
N CYS A 88 -2.83 -30.65 9.70
CA CYS A 88 -2.99 -30.60 8.26
C CYS A 88 -4.26 -29.84 7.86
N PRO A 89 -4.19 -28.82 6.97
CA PRO A 89 -5.37 -28.01 6.61
C PRO A 89 -6.57 -28.78 6.06
N GLN A 90 -6.37 -29.94 5.41
CA GLN A 90 -7.47 -30.78 4.93
C GLN A 90 -8.15 -31.54 6.08
N VAL A 91 -7.36 -32.08 7.01
CA VAL A 91 -7.84 -32.78 8.21
C VAL A 91 -8.52 -31.79 9.15
N ALA A 92 -7.93 -30.60 9.35
CA ALA A 92 -8.55 -29.51 10.11
C ALA A 92 -9.90 -29.08 9.50
N LYS A 93 -9.98 -28.93 8.16
CA LYS A 93 -11.24 -28.55 7.49
C LYS A 93 -12.33 -29.62 7.60
N ARG A 94 -11.98 -30.92 7.55
CA ARG A 94 -12.97 -32.01 7.40
C ARG A 94 -13.12 -32.95 8.61
N GLY A 95 -12.31 -32.81 9.65
CA GLY A 95 -12.30 -33.72 10.81
C GLY A 95 -11.82 -35.15 10.50
N ASP A 96 -11.35 -35.42 9.29
CA ASP A 96 -11.10 -36.77 8.75
C ASP A 96 -9.66 -36.87 8.20
N VAL A 97 -8.88 -37.80 8.75
CA VAL A 97 -7.48 -38.05 8.37
C VAL A 97 -7.38 -38.64 6.96
N SER A 98 -8.35 -39.47 6.55
CA SER A 98 -8.35 -40.17 5.26
C SER A 98 -8.46 -39.23 4.05
N ARG A 99 -8.94 -37.99 4.26
CA ARG A 99 -9.07 -36.96 3.22
C ARG A 99 -7.77 -36.20 2.92
N CYS A 100 -6.66 -36.52 3.59
CA CYS A 100 -5.37 -35.92 3.27
C CYS A 100 -4.72 -36.65 2.07
N PRO A 101 -4.55 -36.01 0.89
CA PRO A 101 -4.01 -36.68 -0.30
C PRO A 101 -2.52 -37.07 -0.20
N TYR A 102 -1.90 -36.87 0.97
CA TYR A 102 -0.51 -37.24 1.26
C TYR A 102 -0.39 -38.37 2.29
N ASN A 103 -1.46 -38.74 3.02
CA ASN A 103 -1.43 -39.70 4.12
C ASN A 103 -0.19 -39.51 5.03
N ASP A 104 0.58 -40.56 5.31
CA ASP A 104 1.76 -40.54 6.20
C ASP A 104 2.94 -39.72 5.63
N LYS A 105 2.90 -39.38 4.34
CA LYS A 105 3.86 -38.49 3.67
C LYS A 105 3.49 -37.00 3.84
N CYS A 106 2.40 -36.70 4.57
CA CYS A 106 2.04 -35.34 4.92
C CYS A 106 3.13 -34.67 5.76
N ARG A 107 3.36 -33.38 5.55
CA ARG A 107 4.32 -32.60 6.34
C ARG A 107 3.74 -32.13 7.69
N PHE A 108 2.41 -32.08 7.78
CA PHE A 108 1.64 -31.54 8.90
C PHE A 108 1.16 -32.65 9.84
N SER A 109 0.77 -32.32 11.07
CA SER A 109 0.17 -33.29 11.99
C SER A 109 -1.20 -33.78 11.49
N HIS A 110 -1.50 -35.07 11.72
CA HIS A 110 -2.83 -35.67 11.59
C HIS A 110 -3.47 -36.01 12.94
N ASP A 111 -2.78 -35.75 14.06
CA ASP A 111 -3.29 -35.99 15.40
C ASP A 111 -4.34 -34.92 15.76
N ILE A 112 -5.61 -35.32 15.70
CA ILE A 112 -6.77 -34.46 15.98
C ILE A 112 -6.93 -34.21 17.48
N GLU A 113 -6.65 -35.19 18.35
CA GLU A 113 -6.88 -35.06 19.78
C GLU A 113 -5.77 -34.24 20.45
N ALA A 114 -4.50 -34.43 20.06
CA ALA A 114 -3.42 -33.55 20.50
C ALA A 114 -3.56 -32.14 19.90
N TYR A 115 -4.21 -31.97 18.75
CA TYR A 115 -4.57 -30.65 18.24
C TYR A 115 -5.66 -29.99 19.12
N LYS A 116 -6.76 -30.69 19.39
CA LYS A 116 -7.84 -30.21 20.29
C LYS A 116 -7.29 -29.81 21.66
N ALA A 117 -6.46 -30.65 22.26
CA ALA A 117 -5.84 -30.41 23.57
C ALA A 117 -4.85 -29.22 23.60
N GLN A 118 -4.41 -28.72 22.44
CA GLN A 118 -3.52 -27.55 22.31
C GLN A 118 -4.22 -26.36 21.61
N LYS A 119 -5.48 -26.52 21.20
CA LYS A 119 -6.32 -25.45 20.65
C LYS A 119 -6.78 -24.57 21.81
N PRO A 120 -6.60 -23.24 21.76
CA PRO A 120 -7.19 -22.35 22.78
C PRO A 120 -8.72 -22.44 22.79
N GLU A 121 -9.33 -22.16 23.95
CA GLU A 121 -10.79 -22.08 24.14
C GLU A 121 -11.45 -21.18 23.09
N ASP A 122 -12.63 -21.54 22.60
CA ASP A 122 -13.33 -20.76 21.56
C ASP A 122 -13.80 -19.37 22.04
N ILE A 123 -13.95 -18.47 21.08
CA ILE A 123 -14.34 -17.08 21.28
C ILE A 123 -15.86 -17.00 21.25
N GLU A 124 -16.44 -16.22 22.17
CA GLU A 124 -17.87 -15.94 22.22
C GLU A 124 -18.39 -15.33 20.89
N GLY A 125 -19.57 -15.78 20.46
CA GLY A 125 -20.24 -15.32 19.23
C GLY A 125 -20.29 -16.36 18.11
N ASP A 126 -20.98 -16.01 17.03
CA ASP A 126 -21.20 -16.89 15.89
C ASP A 126 -20.03 -16.91 14.90
N CYS A 127 -19.77 -18.07 14.29
CA CYS A 127 -18.81 -18.17 13.20
C CYS A 127 -19.29 -17.39 11.96
N PRO A 128 -18.49 -16.44 11.42
CA PRO A 128 -18.93 -15.56 10.33
C PRO A 128 -19.24 -16.29 9.01
N PHE A 129 -18.72 -17.51 8.84
CA PHE A 129 -19.03 -18.35 7.67
C PHE A 129 -20.39 -19.07 7.81
N MET A 130 -20.80 -19.43 9.03
CA MET A 130 -22.08 -20.11 9.28
C MET A 130 -23.28 -19.18 9.02
N THR A 131 -23.14 -17.89 9.33
CA THR A 131 -24.16 -16.86 9.03
C THR A 131 -24.42 -16.72 7.53
N ALA A 132 -23.44 -17.05 6.68
CA ALA A 132 -23.52 -16.97 5.23
C ALA A 132 -24.07 -18.24 4.55
N GLN A 133 -24.54 -19.23 5.33
CA GLN A 133 -24.93 -20.57 4.85
C GLN A 133 -23.77 -21.35 4.18
N GLU A 134 -22.51 -20.95 4.37
CA GLU A 134 -21.33 -21.69 3.89
C GLU A 134 -20.77 -22.64 4.98
N THR A 135 -20.31 -23.83 4.57
CA THR A 135 -19.50 -24.69 5.45
C THR A 135 -18.21 -23.97 5.85
N CYS A 136 -17.98 -23.77 7.15
CA CYS A 136 -16.80 -23.04 7.65
C CYS A 136 -15.48 -23.66 7.13
N PRO A 137 -14.65 -22.89 6.38
CA PRO A 137 -13.50 -23.45 5.67
C PRO A 137 -12.33 -23.85 6.58
N TYR A 138 -12.37 -23.46 7.85
CA TYR A 138 -11.36 -23.76 8.86
C TYR A 138 -11.69 -25.01 9.71
N GLY A 139 -12.93 -25.51 9.66
CA GLY A 139 -13.38 -26.70 10.39
C GLY A 139 -12.98 -26.67 11.87
N LEU A 140 -12.27 -27.71 12.32
CA LEU A 140 -11.74 -27.85 13.69
C LEU A 140 -10.85 -26.68 14.14
N ALA A 141 -10.17 -26.01 13.20
CA ALA A 141 -9.29 -24.87 13.51
C ALA A 141 -10.06 -23.54 13.67
N CYS A 142 -11.37 -23.51 13.38
CA CYS A 142 -12.23 -22.36 13.64
C CYS A 142 -12.24 -22.02 15.14
N ARG A 143 -12.09 -20.73 15.46
CA ARG A 143 -12.13 -20.18 16.83
C ARG A 143 -13.55 -19.94 17.35
N PHE A 144 -14.56 -20.34 16.58
CA PHE A 144 -15.99 -20.27 16.88
C PHE A 144 -16.65 -21.63 16.59
N LEU A 145 -15.90 -22.73 16.74
CA LEU A 145 -16.36 -24.10 16.40
C LEU A 145 -17.59 -24.50 17.22
N GLY A 146 -17.72 -24.01 18.46
CA GLY A 146 -18.92 -24.18 19.28
C GLY A 146 -20.23 -23.62 18.69
N SER A 147 -20.16 -22.78 17.64
CA SER A 147 -21.35 -22.30 16.90
C SER A 147 -21.71 -23.16 15.67
N HIS A 148 -20.89 -24.17 15.33
CA HIS A 148 -21.16 -25.07 14.21
C HIS A 148 -22.16 -26.16 14.67
N LYS A 149 -23.42 -26.05 14.24
CA LYS A 149 -24.56 -26.81 14.81
C LYS A 149 -24.45 -28.33 14.68
N ASP A 150 -23.89 -28.81 13.58
CA ASP A 150 -23.87 -30.24 13.22
C ASP A 150 -22.45 -30.84 13.21
N GLY A 151 -21.51 -30.15 13.86
CA GLY A 151 -20.09 -30.52 13.85
C GLY A 151 -19.40 -30.17 12.53
N VAL A 152 -18.47 -31.04 12.09
CA VAL A 152 -17.73 -30.85 10.83
C VAL A 152 -18.28 -31.81 9.78
N GLU A 153 -19.48 -31.53 9.28
CA GLU A 153 -20.11 -32.36 8.25
C GLU A 153 -19.25 -32.46 6.98
N ALA A 154 -19.25 -33.67 6.39
CA ALA A 154 -18.39 -34.02 5.26
C ALA A 154 -18.93 -33.54 3.90
N GLY A 155 -19.37 -32.27 3.81
CA GLY A 155 -19.94 -31.67 2.59
C GLY A 155 -19.09 -31.89 1.34
N ASP A 156 -19.73 -32.34 0.26
CA ASP A 156 -19.05 -32.99 -0.87
C ASP A 156 -18.38 -32.02 -1.87
N VAL A 157 -17.56 -32.56 -2.77
CA VAL A 157 -16.55 -31.83 -3.56
C VAL A 157 -17.07 -31.38 -4.92
N SER A 158 -18.06 -30.49 -4.94
CA SER A 158 -18.52 -29.86 -6.20
C SER A 158 -18.98 -28.40 -6.07
N ALA A 159 -19.50 -28.00 -4.90
CA ALA A 159 -20.03 -26.66 -4.65
C ALA A 159 -18.99 -25.58 -4.99
N HIS A 160 -19.22 -24.88 -6.11
CA HIS A 160 -18.42 -23.73 -6.51
C HIS A 160 -18.60 -22.62 -5.48
N ARG A 161 -17.61 -22.51 -4.60
CA ARG A 161 -17.54 -21.48 -3.58
C ARG A 161 -17.68 -20.12 -4.24
N ARG A 162 -18.80 -19.43 -4.03
CA ARG A 162 -19.05 -18.06 -4.51
C ARG A 162 -18.25 -17.08 -3.66
N SER A 163 -16.93 -17.28 -3.65
CA SER A 163 -16.00 -16.41 -2.97
C SER A 163 -16.01 -15.07 -3.71
N SER A 164 -16.71 -14.11 -3.12
CA SER A 164 -16.76 -12.73 -3.59
C SER A 164 -15.38 -12.06 -3.66
N GLU A 165 -14.34 -12.68 -3.10
CA GLU A 165 -12.95 -12.25 -3.24
C GLU A 165 -12.27 -12.80 -4.51
N MET A 166 -11.88 -11.88 -5.39
CA MET A 166 -11.23 -12.15 -6.67
C MET A 166 -9.69 -12.01 -6.58
N ASN A 167 -9.01 -12.01 -7.73
CA ASN A 167 -7.58 -11.67 -7.89
C ASN A 167 -6.63 -12.54 -7.05
N GLY A 168 -6.90 -13.85 -7.00
CA GLY A 168 -6.09 -14.83 -6.28
C GLY A 168 -5.03 -15.49 -7.16
N LEU A 169 -3.75 -15.17 -6.93
CA LEU A 169 -2.63 -15.78 -7.67
C LEU A 169 -2.70 -17.32 -7.64
N SER A 170 -2.85 -17.92 -8.83
CA SER A 170 -2.88 -19.37 -8.99
C SER A 170 -1.54 -20.02 -8.59
N LYS A 171 -1.58 -21.27 -8.11
CA LYS A 171 -0.34 -21.95 -7.67
C LYS A 171 0.61 -22.23 -8.82
N ASP A 172 0.13 -22.33 -10.04
CA ASP A 172 0.95 -22.65 -11.21
C ASP A 172 1.58 -21.40 -11.82
N VAL A 173 0.86 -20.28 -11.87
CA VAL A 173 1.47 -18.99 -12.21
C VAL A 173 2.47 -18.57 -11.13
N GLN A 174 2.20 -18.82 -9.85
CA GLN A 174 3.21 -18.64 -8.79
C GLN A 174 4.48 -19.48 -9.02
N LYS A 175 4.35 -20.76 -9.44
CA LYS A 175 5.50 -21.60 -9.83
C LYS A 175 6.23 -21.06 -11.06
N LEU A 176 5.52 -20.50 -12.04
CA LEU A 176 6.12 -19.92 -13.25
C LEU A 176 6.88 -18.63 -12.93
N LEU A 177 6.32 -17.75 -12.09
CA LEU A 177 6.98 -16.53 -11.61
C LEU A 177 8.27 -16.87 -10.85
N TRP A 178 8.23 -17.82 -9.90
CA TRP A 178 9.44 -18.29 -9.19
C TRP A 178 10.51 -18.92 -10.10
N LYS A 179 10.14 -19.41 -11.28
CA LYS A 179 11.05 -19.97 -12.28
C LYS A 179 11.44 -18.96 -13.37
N ASN A 180 10.95 -17.71 -13.32
CA ASN A 180 11.04 -16.72 -14.39
C ASN A 180 10.57 -17.25 -15.76
N LYS A 181 9.47 -18.03 -15.78
CA LYS A 181 8.90 -18.69 -16.97
C LYS A 181 7.55 -18.13 -17.46
N VAL A 182 7.03 -17.07 -16.84
CA VAL A 182 5.89 -16.32 -17.41
C VAL A 182 6.37 -15.56 -18.66
N LYS A 183 5.57 -15.58 -19.72
CA LYS A 183 5.83 -14.85 -20.97
C LYS A 183 5.08 -13.51 -20.94
N PHE A 184 5.69 -12.46 -21.48
CA PHE A 184 5.12 -11.12 -21.51
C PHE A 184 5.09 -10.55 -22.94
N PRO A 185 4.37 -11.19 -23.88
CA PRO A 185 4.41 -10.83 -25.30
C PRO A 185 3.95 -9.40 -25.58
N LYS A 186 2.92 -8.86 -24.89
CA LYS A 186 2.49 -7.47 -25.10
C LYS A 186 3.57 -6.50 -24.61
N ALA A 187 4.16 -6.75 -23.43
CA ALA A 187 5.21 -5.91 -22.85
C ALA A 187 6.50 -5.96 -23.67
N ASP A 188 6.99 -7.15 -24.04
CA ASP A 188 8.22 -7.33 -24.82
C ASP A 188 8.10 -6.66 -26.20
N ALA A 189 6.95 -6.79 -26.87
CA ALA A 189 6.66 -6.10 -28.12
C ALA A 189 6.61 -4.57 -27.95
N LYS A 190 5.95 -4.07 -26.89
CA LYS A 190 5.84 -2.63 -26.62
C LYS A 190 7.19 -2.00 -26.24
N LEU A 191 8.00 -2.68 -25.44
CA LEU A 191 9.34 -2.24 -25.04
C LEU A 191 10.29 -2.20 -26.25
N LYS A 192 10.21 -3.19 -27.14
CA LYS A 192 10.93 -3.18 -28.43
C LYS A 192 10.49 -2.00 -29.29
N ALA A 193 9.19 -1.74 -29.43
CA ALA A 193 8.65 -0.62 -30.20
C ALA A 193 8.99 0.77 -29.63
N LEU A 194 9.31 0.87 -28.34
CA LEU A 194 9.79 2.10 -27.69
C LEU A 194 11.33 2.25 -27.72
N GLY A 195 12.07 1.29 -28.29
CA GLY A 195 13.55 1.27 -28.22
C GLY A 195 14.11 1.03 -26.82
N LEU A 196 13.28 0.55 -25.88
CA LEU A 196 13.65 0.31 -24.48
C LEU A 196 14.14 -1.11 -24.22
N LEU A 197 14.01 -2.01 -25.21
CA LEU A 197 14.62 -3.33 -25.19
C LEU A 197 16.04 -3.23 -25.78
N GLY A 198 17.06 -3.19 -24.92
CA GLY A 198 18.45 -3.27 -25.37
C GLY A 198 18.82 -4.66 -25.93
N PRO A 199 19.98 -4.81 -26.62
CA PRO A 199 20.49 -6.12 -26.98
C PRO A 199 20.65 -6.97 -25.72
N ALA A 200 20.24 -8.25 -25.80
CA ALA A 200 19.95 -9.10 -24.64
C ALA A 200 21.20 -9.54 -23.85
N ASN A 201 21.80 -8.61 -23.10
CA ASN A 201 22.94 -8.87 -22.22
C ASN A 201 22.52 -9.70 -20.99
N SER A 202 22.59 -11.02 -21.15
CA SER A 202 22.30 -12.04 -20.14
C SER A 202 23.33 -12.03 -18.98
N LYS A 203 23.19 -11.06 -18.07
CA LYS A 203 23.97 -10.99 -16.81
C LYS A 203 23.11 -10.83 -15.56
N ILE A 204 22.01 -11.59 -15.47
CA ILE A 204 21.55 -12.07 -14.16
C ILE A 204 22.61 -13.03 -13.65
N LYS A 205 23.28 -12.71 -12.53
CA LYS A 205 24.29 -13.60 -11.94
C LYS A 205 23.65 -14.89 -11.46
N ILE A 206 23.82 -15.97 -12.20
CA ILE A 206 23.52 -17.33 -11.76
C ILE A 206 24.52 -17.68 -10.65
N LEU A 207 24.03 -17.83 -9.43
CA LEU A 207 24.79 -18.34 -8.29
C LEU A 207 24.61 -19.87 -8.24
N GLU A 208 25.33 -20.55 -9.13
CA GLU A 208 25.42 -22.00 -9.14
C GLU A 208 26.31 -22.47 -8.00
N ASN A 209 25.69 -23.04 -6.97
CA ASN A 209 26.40 -23.87 -6.01
C ASN A 209 26.85 -25.15 -6.72
N LYS A 210 28.12 -25.20 -7.16
CA LYS A 210 28.75 -26.48 -7.48
C LYS A 210 28.69 -27.36 -6.23
N LYS A 211 28.20 -28.59 -6.41
CA LYS A 211 28.52 -29.69 -5.51
C LYS A 211 29.87 -30.26 -5.91
N ASP A 212 30.59 -30.78 -4.92
CA ASP A 212 31.72 -31.66 -5.15
C ASP A 212 31.24 -33.02 -5.67
N ASP A 213 31.91 -33.53 -6.69
CA ASP A 213 32.07 -34.95 -6.97
C ASP A 213 33.53 -35.12 -7.44
N GLN A 214 34.37 -35.71 -6.59
CA GLN A 214 35.76 -36.02 -6.92
C GLN A 214 35.86 -37.38 -7.59
N VAL A 215 36.48 -37.44 -8.78
CA VAL A 215 37.10 -38.67 -9.30
C VAL A 215 38.51 -38.33 -9.76
N VAL A 216 39.45 -39.20 -9.37
CA VAL A 216 40.90 -39.00 -9.36
C VAL A 216 41.52 -38.99 -10.76
N SER A 217 42.52 -38.13 -10.97
CA SER A 217 43.68 -38.41 -11.82
C SER A 217 44.93 -37.75 -11.22
N ASN A 218 46.09 -38.40 -11.31
CA ASN A 218 47.29 -38.09 -10.52
C ASN A 218 48.45 -37.49 -11.33
N ASN A 219 49.43 -36.92 -10.59
CA ASN A 219 50.78 -36.48 -11.01
C ASN A 219 50.80 -35.18 -11.87
N CYS A 220 51.77 -34.25 -11.71
CA CYS A 220 53.21 -34.45 -11.46
C CYS A 220 53.85 -33.37 -10.54
N HIS A 221 55.15 -33.53 -10.25
CA HIS A 221 56.10 -32.71 -9.45
C HIS A 221 55.90 -31.17 -9.45
N VAL A 222 56.15 -30.38 -8.39
CA VAL A 222 57.10 -30.41 -7.23
C VAL A 222 58.57 -30.05 -7.54
N THR A 223 58.96 -28.81 -7.19
CA THR A 223 60.23 -28.43 -6.54
C THR A 223 60.10 -27.06 -5.86
N ASP A 224 60.62 -26.91 -4.64
CA ASP A 224 60.67 -25.65 -3.87
C ASP A 224 61.96 -24.83 -4.15
N GLY A 225 62.00 -23.56 -3.72
CA GLY A 225 63.20 -22.70 -3.72
C GLY A 225 62.97 -21.36 -3.01
N ASN A 226 63.81 -21.01 -2.02
CA ASN A 226 63.51 -19.98 -1.00
C ASN A 226 64.61 -18.89 -0.85
N GLY A 227 64.25 -17.70 -0.32
CA GLY A 227 65.13 -16.56 0.05
C GLY A 227 64.57 -15.22 -0.47
N CYS A 228 64.33 -14.14 0.31
CA CYS A 228 65.13 -13.40 1.32
C CYS A 228 66.39 -12.74 0.74
N THR A 229 66.71 -11.46 0.99
CA THR A 229 66.14 -10.36 1.84
C THR A 229 65.73 -9.13 0.96
N GLU A 230 65.52 -7.85 1.32
CA GLU A 230 65.79 -6.94 2.48
C GLU A 230 64.62 -5.93 2.73
N PHE A 231 64.93 -4.71 3.23
CA PHE A 231 64.08 -3.58 3.68
C PHE A 231 64.86 -2.25 3.44
N PRO A 232 64.33 -0.99 3.53
CA PRO A 232 63.46 -0.48 4.63
C PRO A 232 62.44 0.67 4.34
N ASN A 233 61.59 0.94 5.35
CA ASN A 233 61.11 2.22 5.97
C ASN A 233 60.83 3.50 5.10
N ASN A 234 59.98 4.48 5.46
CA ASN A 234 59.29 4.85 6.71
C ASN A 234 58.02 5.72 6.39
N SER A 235 56.87 5.55 7.06
CA SER A 235 56.31 6.35 8.19
C SER A 235 55.28 7.44 7.82
N ASP A 236 54.44 7.82 8.79
CA ASP A 236 53.22 8.63 8.70
C ASP A 236 53.41 10.15 8.54
N ASP A 237 52.34 10.90 8.18
CA ASP A 237 51.75 11.88 9.13
C ASP A 237 50.32 12.39 8.75
N LYS A 238 49.66 13.12 9.66
CA LYS A 238 48.34 13.79 9.49
C LYS A 238 48.46 15.31 9.40
N MET A 239 47.49 15.99 8.76
CA MET A 239 46.88 17.21 9.35
C MET A 239 45.54 17.62 8.70
N GLU A 240 44.77 18.43 9.45
CA GLU A 240 43.57 19.16 9.01
C GLU A 240 43.93 20.61 8.65
N LEU A 241 43.12 21.28 7.81
CA LEU A 241 42.49 22.58 8.18
C LEU A 241 41.35 22.95 7.22
N ALA A 242 40.57 23.97 7.56
CA ALA A 242 39.46 24.52 6.77
C ALA A 242 39.61 26.04 6.53
N ALA A 243 38.97 26.52 5.46
CA ALA A 243 38.49 27.90 5.27
C ALA A 243 37.36 27.84 4.20
N GLU A 244 36.18 28.45 4.30
CA GLU A 244 35.70 29.81 4.65
C GLU A 244 35.43 30.74 3.45
N ILE A 245 34.59 31.75 3.69
CA ILE A 245 33.73 32.42 2.70
C ILE A 245 34.30 33.81 2.31
N ARG A 246 34.06 34.23 1.07
CA ARG A 246 33.97 35.66 0.71
C ARG A 246 32.76 35.93 -0.18
N GLU A 247 32.02 36.98 0.16
CA GLU A 247 30.97 37.60 -0.65
C GLU A 247 31.54 38.82 -1.39
N GLU A 248 30.84 39.31 -2.42
CA GLU A 248 30.88 40.73 -2.83
C GLU A 248 29.57 41.11 -3.56
N ASN A 249 29.21 42.40 -3.59
CA ASN A 249 27.85 42.89 -3.89
C ASN A 249 27.81 43.99 -4.99
N GLY A 250 26.67 44.12 -5.69
CA GLY A 250 26.33 45.18 -6.67
C GLY A 250 25.36 44.63 -7.76
N VAL A 251 24.19 45.19 -8.13
CA VAL A 251 23.63 46.57 -8.15
C VAL A 251 24.28 47.42 -9.26
N ASP A 252 23.60 47.98 -10.28
CA ASP A 252 22.15 48.14 -10.56
C ASP A 252 21.82 48.20 -12.09
N GLU A 253 20.56 48.56 -12.40
CA GLU A 253 20.03 49.26 -13.58
C GLU A 253 19.52 48.51 -14.84
N THR A 254 18.79 49.26 -15.66
CA THR A 254 17.82 48.81 -16.69
C THR A 254 18.14 49.39 -18.07
N PHE A 255 17.66 48.76 -19.15
CA PHE A 255 16.84 49.39 -20.21
C PHE A 255 16.29 48.33 -21.22
N SER A 256 15.77 48.75 -22.38
CA SER A 256 14.82 48.01 -23.23
C SER A 256 15.11 48.07 -24.75
N LEU A 257 14.27 47.38 -25.56
CA LEU A 257 14.14 47.49 -27.04
C LEU A 257 15.33 46.94 -27.88
N ASP A 258 15.20 46.44 -29.13
CA ASP A 258 14.06 45.99 -29.96
C ASP A 258 14.55 44.95 -31.02
N GLU A 259 13.68 44.55 -31.96
CA GLU A 259 13.91 44.04 -33.34
C GLU A 259 15.36 43.75 -33.82
N SER A 260 15.66 42.64 -34.51
CA SER A 260 15.03 42.26 -35.79
C SER A 260 15.49 40.88 -36.31
N ARG A 261 14.88 40.45 -37.43
CA ARG A 261 15.12 39.17 -38.16
C ARG A 261 15.77 39.44 -39.52
N PRO A 262 16.49 38.47 -40.12
CA PRO A 262 16.42 38.32 -41.57
C PRO A 262 16.01 36.91 -42.03
N SER A 263 15.49 36.80 -43.27
CA SER A 263 15.03 35.55 -43.89
C SER A 263 14.84 35.71 -45.40
N LYS A 264 15.12 34.66 -46.20
CA LYS A 264 14.58 34.34 -47.57
C LYS A 264 15.23 33.01 -48.05
N LYS A 265 14.48 31.97 -48.48
CA LYS A 265 13.71 31.71 -49.74
C LYS A 265 14.62 31.25 -50.91
N PRO A 266 14.13 30.59 -52.00
CA PRO A 266 12.73 30.31 -52.45
C PRO A 266 12.47 28.80 -52.78
N ARG A 267 11.57 28.41 -53.73
CA ARG A 267 10.08 28.32 -53.66
C ARG A 267 9.47 27.67 -54.95
N SER A 268 8.46 26.80 -54.82
CA SER A 268 7.36 26.51 -55.78
C SER A 268 6.08 26.02 -55.02
N VAL A 269 4.79 26.16 -55.39
CA VAL A 269 4.01 26.79 -56.51
C VAL A 269 3.42 25.83 -57.58
N ILE A 270 2.19 26.15 -58.06
CA ILE A 270 1.24 25.46 -58.99
C ILE A 270 0.41 24.35 -58.27
N GLU A 271 -0.89 24.45 -57.88
CA GLU A 271 -2.09 25.29 -58.22
C GLU A 271 -2.83 24.91 -59.54
N GLU A 272 -4.18 24.79 -59.68
CA GLU A 272 -5.31 24.98 -58.72
C GLU A 272 -6.24 23.72 -58.52
N GLU A 273 -7.56 23.53 -58.80
CA GLU A 273 -8.74 24.22 -59.42
C GLU A 273 -10.08 23.59 -58.87
N ILE A 274 -11.32 23.97 -59.31
CA ILE A 274 -12.63 23.73 -58.59
C ILE A 274 -13.85 23.40 -59.51
N LEU A 275 -14.81 22.53 -59.08
CA LEU A 275 -16.27 22.68 -59.37
C LEU A 275 -17.21 21.94 -58.38
N SER A 276 -18.53 22.14 -58.47
CA SER A 276 -19.55 21.98 -57.40
C SER A 276 -20.80 21.12 -57.77
N GLY A 277 -21.68 20.85 -56.79
CA GLY A 277 -23.03 20.31 -56.96
C GLY A 277 -23.84 20.19 -55.64
N GLU A 278 -25.11 20.64 -55.66
CA GLU A 278 -26.12 20.54 -54.58
C GLU A 278 -27.08 19.35 -54.86
N VAL A 279 -28.17 18.97 -54.15
CA VAL A 279 -29.20 19.68 -53.34
C VAL A 279 -29.95 18.68 -52.42
N ASP A 280 -30.65 19.17 -51.37
CA ASP A 280 -31.87 18.61 -50.70
C ASP A 280 -31.91 17.15 -50.15
N ASP A 281 -32.86 16.73 -49.30
CA ASP A 281 -33.65 17.33 -48.20
C ASP A 281 -34.32 16.17 -47.42
N GLY A 282 -34.90 16.45 -46.24
CA GLY A 282 -36.00 15.65 -45.69
C GLY A 282 -35.61 14.67 -44.57
N GLY A 283 -36.22 14.84 -43.40
CA GLY A 283 -36.12 13.89 -42.28
C GLY A 283 -37.49 13.51 -41.73
N ALA A 284 -37.61 12.32 -41.12
CA ALA A 284 -38.76 11.92 -40.33
C ALA A 284 -38.40 10.85 -39.28
N THR A 285 -39.05 10.94 -38.11
CA THR A 285 -38.99 9.96 -37.02
C THR A 285 -40.03 8.84 -37.19
N ALA A 286 -39.68 7.59 -36.82
CA ALA A 286 -40.66 6.59 -36.36
C ALA A 286 -40.02 5.54 -35.43
N THR A 287 -40.86 4.88 -34.62
CA THR A 287 -40.51 4.03 -33.47
C THR A 287 -40.47 2.52 -33.74
N LEU A 288 -39.78 1.80 -32.86
CA LEU A 288 -40.07 0.46 -32.28
C LEU A 288 -41.07 -0.48 -32.99
N GLU A 289 -40.70 -1.76 -33.11
CA GLU A 289 -41.28 -2.81 -32.25
C GLU A 289 -40.44 -4.11 -32.19
N VAL A 290 -40.86 -5.09 -31.39
CA VAL A 290 -40.10 -6.32 -31.03
C VAL A 290 -40.97 -7.56 -31.23
N VAL A 291 -40.43 -8.61 -31.89
CA VAL A 291 -41.07 -9.94 -31.99
C VAL A 291 -40.00 -11.06 -31.96
N GLU A 292 -40.09 -11.98 -31.01
CA GLU A 292 -39.51 -13.34 -31.13
C GLU A 292 -40.56 -14.30 -31.71
N PRO A 293 -40.15 -15.45 -32.31
CA PRO A 293 -40.45 -16.70 -31.60
C PRO A 293 -39.46 -17.87 -31.80
N SER A 294 -39.05 -18.46 -30.66
CA SER A 294 -39.29 -19.87 -30.29
C SER A 294 -38.88 -21.07 -31.18
N CYS A 295 -38.06 -21.94 -30.55
CA CYS A 295 -38.17 -23.41 -30.48
C CYS A 295 -37.49 -24.40 -31.47
N THR A 296 -37.02 -25.49 -30.82
CA THR A 296 -36.80 -26.88 -31.28
C THR A 296 -35.63 -27.23 -32.19
N SER A 297 -34.94 -28.34 -31.83
CA SER A 297 -33.84 -29.00 -32.54
C SER A 297 -34.34 -30.12 -33.47
N PRO A 298 -33.46 -30.65 -34.34
CA PRO A 298 -32.81 -31.92 -33.98
C PRO A 298 -31.30 -31.96 -34.26
N GLU A 299 -30.60 -32.95 -33.70
CA GLU A 299 -29.22 -33.30 -34.06
C GLU A 299 -29.17 -34.09 -35.39
N PRO A 300 -28.00 -34.07 -36.06
CA PRO A 300 -27.35 -35.36 -36.31
C PRO A 300 -25.82 -35.35 -36.05
N GLU A 301 -25.28 -36.50 -35.68
CA GLU A 301 -23.83 -36.72 -35.61
C GLU A 301 -23.18 -36.78 -37.00
N ALA A 302 -22.11 -36.01 -37.22
CA ALA A 302 -21.14 -36.25 -38.29
C ALA A 302 -19.77 -35.66 -37.91
N THR A 303 -18.70 -36.44 -38.08
CA THR A 303 -17.33 -36.01 -37.78
C THR A 303 -16.72 -35.21 -38.93
N ALA A 304 -16.29 -33.97 -38.66
CA ALA A 304 -15.49 -33.16 -39.56
C ALA A 304 -14.55 -32.24 -38.76
N ASP A 305 -13.33 -32.03 -39.24
CA ASP A 305 -12.30 -31.24 -38.56
C ASP A 305 -12.62 -29.74 -38.56
N ILE A 306 -13.22 -29.25 -37.46
CA ILE A 306 -13.37 -27.82 -37.23
C ILE A 306 -12.02 -27.25 -36.80
N VAL A 307 -11.28 -26.73 -37.78
CA VAL A 307 -10.18 -25.78 -37.53
C VAL A 307 -10.78 -24.60 -36.78
N SER A 308 -10.40 -24.41 -35.51
CA SER A 308 -10.81 -23.24 -34.74
C SER A 308 -10.42 -21.98 -35.52
N PRO A 309 -11.35 -21.03 -35.75
CA PRO A 309 -10.96 -19.73 -36.27
C PRO A 309 -10.01 -19.08 -35.26
N GLU A 310 -8.80 -18.73 -35.70
CA GLU A 310 -7.85 -17.97 -34.89
C GLU A 310 -8.41 -16.56 -34.70
N SER A 311 -9.17 -16.36 -33.62
CA SER A 311 -9.89 -15.11 -33.37
C SER A 311 -8.96 -13.89 -33.44
N ASP A 312 -9.41 -12.84 -34.13
CA ASP A 312 -8.63 -11.65 -34.52
C ASP A 312 -8.26 -10.72 -33.34
N ARG A 313 -7.47 -11.26 -32.41
CA ARG A 313 -7.02 -10.61 -31.17
C ARG A 313 -5.81 -9.69 -31.37
N SER A 314 -5.48 -9.36 -32.62
CA SER A 314 -4.30 -8.55 -32.98
C SER A 314 -4.61 -7.05 -33.12
N LEU A 315 -5.88 -6.70 -33.33
CA LEU A 315 -6.33 -5.31 -33.38
C LEU A 315 -6.16 -4.65 -32.00
N LYS A 316 -5.24 -3.69 -31.92
CA LYS A 316 -5.09 -2.81 -30.75
C LYS A 316 -6.28 -1.86 -30.72
N LEU A 317 -7.01 -1.84 -29.61
CA LEU A 317 -8.06 -0.86 -29.39
C LEU A 317 -7.51 0.55 -29.62
N HIS A 318 -8.22 1.32 -30.44
CA HIS A 318 -7.93 2.74 -30.65
C HIS A 318 -8.04 3.48 -29.30
N PRO A 319 -7.30 4.57 -29.04
CA PRO A 319 -7.38 5.27 -27.75
C PRO A 319 -8.78 5.75 -27.35
N ARG A 320 -9.72 5.87 -28.30
CA ARG A 320 -11.15 6.19 -28.08
C ARG A 320 -12.01 4.99 -27.65
N GLU A 321 -11.53 3.77 -27.81
CA GLU A 321 -12.24 2.51 -27.53
C GLU A 321 -11.88 1.91 -26.16
N LYS A 322 -10.84 2.46 -25.50
CA LYS A 322 -10.48 2.06 -24.14
C LYS A 322 -11.59 2.47 -23.17
N LYS A 323 -11.96 1.56 -22.25
CA LYS A 323 -12.94 1.81 -21.18
C LYS A 323 -12.57 3.08 -20.41
N LEU A 324 -13.29 4.18 -20.64
CA LEU A 324 -13.11 5.39 -19.86
C LEU A 324 -13.68 5.21 -18.45
N ILE A 325 -13.01 5.81 -17.46
CA ILE A 325 -13.54 5.92 -16.10
C ILE A 325 -13.96 7.36 -15.89
N ASP A 326 -15.25 7.55 -15.66
CA ASP A 326 -15.74 8.82 -15.15
C ASP A 326 -15.37 8.94 -13.66
N PHE A 327 -14.52 9.91 -13.34
CA PHE A 327 -14.10 10.25 -11.98
C PHE A 327 -14.93 11.40 -11.37
N ARG A 328 -15.81 12.05 -12.16
CA ARG A 328 -16.51 13.27 -11.73
C ARG A 328 -17.37 13.01 -10.49
N GLU A 329 -17.25 13.91 -9.51
CA GLU A 329 -18.04 13.97 -8.26
C GLU A 329 -17.97 12.72 -7.35
N LYS A 330 -17.17 11.71 -7.69
CA LYS A 330 -17.10 10.42 -6.96
C LYS A 330 -16.17 10.44 -5.76
N MET A 331 -16.60 9.83 -4.65
CA MET A 331 -15.79 9.64 -3.45
C MET A 331 -14.73 8.55 -3.67
N TYR A 332 -13.50 8.98 -3.95
CA TYR A 332 -12.37 8.07 -4.18
C TYR A 332 -11.54 7.87 -2.90
N LEU A 333 -11.61 6.65 -2.34
CA LEU A 333 -10.73 6.20 -1.27
C LEU A 333 -9.30 5.96 -1.80
N ALA A 334 -8.33 6.66 -1.19
CA ALA A 334 -6.92 6.53 -1.55
C ALA A 334 -6.35 5.13 -1.30
N PRO A 335 -5.34 4.70 -2.09
CA PRO A 335 -4.49 3.56 -1.72
C PRO A 335 -3.68 3.90 -0.46
N LEU A 336 -4.02 3.26 0.65
CA LEU A 336 -3.46 3.51 1.98
C LEU A 336 -2.60 2.32 2.43
N THR A 337 -1.27 2.45 2.42
CA THR A 337 -0.39 1.36 2.88
C THR A 337 -0.64 0.98 4.35
N THR A 338 -0.56 -0.30 4.66
CA THR A 338 -0.81 -0.97 5.97
C THR A 338 -2.30 -1.04 6.37
N VAL A 339 -3.11 -0.03 6.07
CA VAL A 339 -4.50 0.07 6.57
C VAL A 339 -5.58 0.03 5.47
N GLY A 340 -5.23 0.22 4.20
CA GLY A 340 -6.10 0.12 3.02
C GLY A 340 -6.42 -1.31 2.57
N ASN A 341 -6.37 -2.25 3.51
CA ASN A 341 -6.68 -3.66 3.30
C ASN A 341 -8.14 -3.87 2.88
N LEU A 342 -8.43 -5.01 2.25
CA LEU A 342 -9.75 -5.29 1.68
C LEU A 342 -10.93 -5.12 2.69
N PRO A 343 -10.84 -5.58 3.96
CA PRO A 343 -11.85 -5.30 4.97
C PRO A 343 -12.12 -3.80 5.18
N PHE A 344 -11.07 -2.97 5.24
CA PHE A 344 -11.23 -1.51 5.40
C PHE A 344 -11.94 -0.89 4.19
N ARG A 345 -11.53 -1.27 2.97
CA ARG A 345 -12.16 -0.75 1.75
C ARG A 345 -13.62 -1.20 1.60
N ARG A 346 -13.97 -2.43 2.00
CA ARG A 346 -15.37 -2.90 2.06
C ARG A 346 -16.19 -2.11 3.09
N VAL A 347 -15.62 -1.75 4.25
CA VAL A 347 -16.27 -0.84 5.21
C VAL A 347 -16.49 0.55 4.59
N CYS A 348 -15.47 1.17 3.99
CA CYS A 348 -15.64 2.45 3.30
C CYS A 348 -16.65 2.39 2.15
N LYS A 349 -16.75 1.26 1.44
CA LYS A 349 -17.74 1.06 0.38
C LYS A 349 -19.17 0.99 0.93
N GLY A 350 -19.38 0.32 2.07
CA GLY A 350 -20.65 0.37 2.81
C GLY A 350 -21.01 1.76 3.36
N LEU A 351 -20.00 2.62 3.55
CA LEU A 351 -20.15 4.03 3.94
C LEU A 351 -20.21 4.99 2.73
N GLY A 352 -20.36 4.47 1.50
CA GLY A 352 -20.60 5.28 0.29
C GLY A 352 -19.39 5.58 -0.60
N ALA A 353 -18.20 5.01 -0.35
CA ALA A 353 -17.05 5.23 -1.23
C ALA A 353 -17.27 4.64 -2.64
N ASP A 354 -17.38 5.48 -3.67
CA ASP A 354 -17.59 5.07 -5.06
C ASP A 354 -16.40 4.26 -5.61
N ILE A 355 -15.19 4.80 -5.42
CA ILE A 355 -13.96 4.30 -6.03
C ILE A 355 -13.04 3.78 -4.94
N THR A 356 -12.52 2.57 -5.15
CA THR A 356 -11.57 1.92 -4.23
C THR A 356 -10.27 1.59 -4.96
N CYS A 357 -9.14 1.64 -4.26
CA CYS A 357 -7.85 1.22 -4.80
C CYS A 357 -7.07 0.38 -3.79
N GLY A 358 -6.52 -0.74 -4.24
CA GLY A 358 -5.67 -1.62 -3.45
C GLY A 358 -4.38 -0.94 -2.97
N GLU A 359 -3.78 -1.46 -1.91
CA GLU A 359 -2.54 -0.92 -1.35
C GLU A 359 -1.38 -0.96 -2.37
N MET A 360 -0.43 -0.02 -2.25
CA MET A 360 0.74 0.09 -3.13
C MET A 360 1.57 -1.19 -3.17
N ALA A 361 1.48 -1.94 -4.28
CA ALA A 361 2.22 -3.16 -4.53
C ALA A 361 3.51 -2.91 -5.35
N MET A 362 4.64 -3.47 -4.92
CA MET A 362 5.92 -3.35 -5.61
C MET A 362 5.99 -4.29 -6.82
N CYS A 363 6.18 -3.73 -8.03
CA CYS A 363 6.26 -4.49 -9.29
C CYS A 363 7.25 -5.66 -9.23
N THR A 364 8.42 -5.45 -8.61
CA THR A 364 9.46 -6.48 -8.46
C THR A 364 9.02 -7.67 -7.62
N ASN A 365 8.14 -7.45 -6.64
CA ASN A 365 7.69 -8.48 -5.71
C ASN A 365 6.50 -9.25 -6.30
N LEU A 366 5.65 -8.58 -7.08
CA LEU A 366 4.61 -9.21 -7.90
C LEU A 366 5.22 -10.15 -8.95
N LEU A 367 6.22 -9.70 -9.71
CA LEU A 367 6.96 -10.51 -10.68
C LEU A 367 7.73 -11.69 -10.03
N GLN A 368 8.09 -11.56 -8.75
CA GLN A 368 8.66 -12.65 -7.94
C GLN A 368 7.60 -13.58 -7.32
N GLY A 369 6.31 -13.41 -7.63
CA GLY A 369 5.23 -14.23 -7.07
C GLY A 369 5.13 -14.18 -5.54
N GLN A 370 5.52 -13.07 -4.90
CA GLN A 370 5.51 -12.97 -3.44
C GLN A 370 4.07 -12.88 -2.91
N ALA A 371 3.63 -13.89 -2.17
CA ALA A 371 2.24 -14.04 -1.73
C ALA A 371 1.72 -12.88 -0.86
N SER A 372 2.60 -12.17 -0.14
CA SER A 372 2.25 -10.97 0.63
C SER A 372 1.95 -9.76 -0.26
N GLU A 373 2.63 -9.64 -1.42
CA GLU A 373 2.39 -8.55 -2.37
C GLU A 373 1.10 -8.79 -3.15
N TRP A 374 0.89 -10.03 -3.59
CA TRP A 374 -0.32 -10.45 -4.28
C TRP A 374 -1.59 -10.41 -3.41
N ALA A 375 -1.45 -10.34 -2.08
CA ALA A 375 -2.58 -10.08 -1.19
C ALA A 375 -3.12 -8.64 -1.30
N LEU A 376 -2.32 -7.69 -1.80
CA LEU A 376 -2.72 -6.28 -1.93
C LEU A 376 -3.63 -6.03 -3.15
N LEU A 377 -3.60 -6.94 -4.13
CA LEU A 377 -4.37 -6.87 -5.39
C LEU A 377 -5.81 -7.41 -5.24
N ARG A 378 -6.18 -7.89 -4.05
CA ARG A 378 -7.48 -8.51 -3.76
C ARG A 378 -8.63 -7.51 -3.88
N ARG A 379 -9.64 -7.89 -4.69
CA ARG A 379 -10.91 -7.21 -4.90
C ARG A 379 -12.05 -8.01 -4.28
N HIS A 380 -13.09 -7.35 -3.77
CA HIS A 380 -14.38 -7.95 -3.43
C HIS A 380 -15.47 -7.58 -4.44
N SER A 381 -16.49 -8.42 -4.62
CA SER A 381 -17.60 -8.20 -5.58
C SER A 381 -18.40 -6.91 -5.35
N SER A 382 -18.37 -6.35 -4.14
CA SER A 382 -18.97 -5.05 -3.80
C SER A 382 -18.12 -3.84 -4.20
N GLU A 383 -16.88 -4.02 -4.65
CA GLU A 383 -16.04 -2.93 -5.16
C GLU A 383 -16.35 -2.74 -6.65
N ASP A 384 -17.40 -1.96 -6.97
CA ASP A 384 -17.88 -1.74 -8.35
C ASP A 384 -16.80 -1.16 -9.27
N LEU A 385 -16.02 -0.21 -8.76
CA LEU A 385 -14.94 0.45 -9.47
C LEU A 385 -13.64 0.31 -8.66
N PHE A 386 -12.80 -0.65 -9.06
CA PHE A 386 -11.61 -1.05 -8.32
C PHE A 386 -10.32 -0.90 -9.12
N GLY A 387 -9.37 -0.15 -8.57
CA GLY A 387 -8.01 -0.05 -9.07
C GLY A 387 -6.99 -0.84 -8.25
N VAL A 388 -5.85 -1.19 -8.85
CA VAL A 388 -4.66 -1.63 -8.11
C VAL A 388 -3.53 -0.63 -8.28
N GLN A 389 -2.94 -0.18 -7.17
CA GLN A 389 -1.76 0.69 -7.24
C GLN A 389 -0.47 -0.12 -7.29
N ILE A 390 0.32 0.06 -8.34
CA ILE A 390 1.65 -0.55 -8.50
C ILE A 390 2.77 0.49 -8.38
N CYS A 391 3.94 0.06 -7.91
CA CYS A 391 5.13 0.93 -7.80
C CYS A 391 6.37 0.24 -8.40
N GLY A 392 7.01 0.92 -9.36
CA GLY A 392 8.18 0.41 -10.09
C GLY A 392 9.11 1.54 -10.54
N ALA A 393 10.38 1.21 -10.80
CA ALA A 393 11.44 2.18 -11.11
C ALA A 393 11.84 2.24 -12.59
N TYR A 394 11.37 1.29 -13.42
CA TYR A 394 11.82 1.09 -14.80
C TYR A 394 10.67 0.66 -15.72
N PRO A 395 10.66 1.10 -17.01
CA PRO A 395 9.58 0.79 -17.95
C PRO A 395 9.35 -0.70 -18.19
N ASP A 396 10.42 -1.49 -18.26
CA ASP A 396 10.37 -2.94 -18.50
C ASP A 396 9.67 -3.68 -17.36
N THR A 397 10.02 -3.31 -16.13
CA THR A 397 9.49 -3.89 -14.90
C THR A 397 8.02 -3.55 -14.76
N VAL A 398 7.62 -2.30 -15.08
CA VAL A 398 6.21 -1.89 -15.03
C VAL A 398 5.39 -2.53 -16.16
N ALA A 399 5.90 -2.57 -17.39
CA ALA A 399 5.20 -3.17 -18.53
C ALA A 399 4.87 -4.66 -18.29
N ARG A 400 5.85 -5.46 -17.84
CA ARG A 400 5.61 -6.86 -17.46
C ARG A 400 4.62 -6.99 -16.30
N THR A 401 4.64 -6.06 -15.33
CA THR A 401 3.68 -6.08 -14.21
C THR A 401 2.26 -5.73 -14.65
N VAL A 402 2.04 -4.75 -15.53
CA VAL A 402 0.67 -4.45 -16.00
C VAL A 402 0.12 -5.59 -16.84
N GLU A 403 0.93 -6.21 -17.71
CA GLU A 403 0.50 -7.41 -18.45
C GLU A 403 0.14 -8.57 -17.51
N LEU A 404 0.94 -8.80 -16.46
CA LEU A 404 0.65 -9.81 -15.43
C LEU A 404 -0.66 -9.54 -14.67
N VAL A 405 -0.93 -8.29 -14.33
CA VAL A 405 -2.19 -7.89 -13.68
C VAL A 405 -3.37 -8.09 -14.64
N ASN A 406 -3.24 -7.71 -15.92
CA ASN A 406 -4.29 -7.90 -16.94
C ASN A 406 -4.52 -9.39 -17.28
N GLN A 407 -3.56 -10.28 -17.00
CA GLN A 407 -3.73 -11.72 -17.16
C GLN A 407 -4.38 -12.40 -15.94
N GLU A 408 -4.04 -11.96 -14.72
CA GLU A 408 -4.37 -12.68 -13.47
C GLU A 408 -5.41 -11.97 -12.58
N CYS A 409 -5.86 -10.75 -12.91
CA CYS A 409 -6.71 -9.93 -12.03
C CYS A 409 -7.83 -9.18 -12.79
N THR A 410 -9.02 -9.16 -12.19
CA THR A 410 -10.14 -8.31 -12.58
C THR A 410 -9.98 -6.93 -11.94
N VAL A 411 -9.55 -5.94 -12.73
CA VAL A 411 -9.34 -4.55 -12.32
C VAL A 411 -9.96 -3.60 -13.33
N ASP A 412 -10.45 -2.45 -12.87
CA ASP A 412 -10.98 -1.41 -13.75
C ASP A 412 -9.88 -0.45 -14.22
N PHE A 413 -8.84 -0.26 -13.42
CA PHE A 413 -7.65 0.52 -13.76
C PHE A 413 -6.41 0.04 -12.99
N ILE A 414 -5.25 0.47 -13.47
CA ILE A 414 -3.98 0.31 -12.75
C ILE A 414 -3.41 1.70 -12.48
N ASP A 415 -3.15 2.01 -11.21
CA ASP A 415 -2.51 3.27 -10.81
C ASP A 415 -1.00 3.09 -10.65
N ILE A 416 -0.20 3.98 -11.24
CA ILE A 416 1.26 3.95 -11.07
C ILE A 416 1.67 4.98 -10.01
N ASN A 417 2.19 4.49 -8.88
CA ASN A 417 2.67 5.33 -7.80
C ASN A 417 3.99 6.02 -8.16
N MET A 418 3.91 7.34 -8.39
CA MET A 418 5.02 8.26 -8.61
C MET A 418 5.13 9.32 -7.50
N GLY A 419 4.52 9.06 -6.33
CA GLY A 419 4.38 10.02 -5.23
C GLY A 419 4.79 9.51 -3.84
N CYS A 420 5.12 8.21 -3.70
CA CYS A 420 5.54 7.61 -2.44
C CYS A 420 6.86 8.22 -1.94
N PRO A 421 6.93 8.74 -0.69
CA PRO A 421 8.12 9.39 -0.15
C PRO A 421 9.04 8.46 0.65
N ILE A 422 8.65 7.18 0.83
CA ILE A 422 9.35 6.19 1.66
C ILE A 422 10.75 5.92 1.07
N ASP A 423 11.79 6.01 1.90
CA ASP A 423 13.17 5.99 1.41
C ASP A 423 13.57 4.65 0.80
N ILE A 424 13.01 3.53 1.30
CA ILE A 424 13.21 2.18 0.71
C ILE A 424 12.66 2.09 -0.73
N VAL A 425 11.66 2.91 -1.09
CA VAL A 425 11.08 3.00 -2.44
C VAL A 425 11.86 3.99 -3.30
N VAL A 426 12.17 5.16 -2.72
CA VAL A 426 12.94 6.24 -3.36
C VAL A 426 14.36 5.80 -3.72
N ASN A 427 15.05 5.07 -2.85
CA ASN A 427 16.41 4.57 -3.06
C ASN A 427 16.46 3.46 -4.13
N LYS A 428 15.34 2.78 -4.42
CA LYS A 428 15.19 1.89 -5.58
C LYS A 428 14.92 2.65 -6.90
N GLY A 429 14.75 3.97 -6.84
CA GLY A 429 14.42 4.81 -7.98
C GLY A 429 12.93 4.82 -8.38
N ALA A 430 12.04 4.37 -7.48
CA ALA A 430 10.59 4.33 -7.66
C ALA A 430 9.86 5.41 -6.83
N GLY A 431 8.53 5.48 -6.97
CA GLY A 431 7.71 6.46 -6.24
C GLY A 431 8.11 7.88 -6.58
N SER A 432 8.19 8.77 -5.58
CA SER A 432 8.55 10.17 -5.78
C SER A 432 9.95 10.40 -6.39
N ALA A 433 10.85 9.40 -6.40
CA ALA A 433 12.13 9.48 -7.10
C ALA A 433 12.00 9.61 -8.63
N LEU A 434 10.82 9.33 -9.18
CA LEU A 434 10.53 9.53 -10.60
C LEU A 434 10.33 11.02 -10.96
N LEU A 435 9.95 11.87 -10.00
CA LEU A 435 9.70 13.31 -10.21
C LEU A 435 10.96 14.11 -10.57
N THR A 436 12.16 13.57 -10.32
CA THR A 436 13.43 14.15 -10.80
C THR A 436 13.85 13.61 -12.18
N LYS A 437 13.06 12.70 -12.78
CA LYS A 437 13.41 11.95 -14.00
C LYS A 437 12.24 11.90 -15.00
N PRO A 438 11.79 13.03 -15.60
CA PRO A 438 10.61 13.06 -16.48
C PRO A 438 10.67 12.06 -17.65
N MET A 439 11.82 11.88 -18.30
CA MET A 439 11.98 10.87 -19.37
C MET A 439 11.76 9.43 -18.89
N ARG A 440 12.01 9.14 -17.62
CA ARG A 440 11.71 7.84 -16.99
C ARG A 440 10.23 7.70 -16.66
N MET A 441 9.56 8.77 -16.23
CA MET A 441 8.09 8.81 -16.10
C MET A 441 7.44 8.54 -17.46
N LYS A 442 7.84 9.30 -18.50
CA LYS A 442 7.40 9.10 -19.89
C LYS A 442 7.55 7.66 -20.35
N GLY A 443 8.74 7.08 -20.21
CA GLY A 443 8.98 5.68 -20.58
C GLY A 443 8.09 4.70 -19.81
N ILE A 444 7.88 4.91 -18.51
CA ILE A 444 7.00 4.06 -17.69
C ILE A 444 5.53 4.15 -18.14
N VAL A 445 4.99 5.37 -18.29
CA VAL A 445 3.59 5.56 -18.70
C VAL A 445 3.37 5.05 -20.12
N GLN A 446 4.23 5.40 -21.08
CA GLN A 446 4.12 4.95 -22.47
C GLN A 446 4.27 3.43 -22.62
N ALA A 447 5.10 2.78 -21.80
CA ALA A 447 5.22 1.32 -21.81
C ALA A 447 3.98 0.66 -21.21
N ALA A 448 3.47 1.14 -20.07
CA ALA A 448 2.26 0.61 -19.45
C ALA A 448 1.01 0.79 -20.33
N SER A 449 0.73 2.02 -20.75
CA SER A 449 -0.49 2.41 -21.48
C SER A 449 -0.63 1.77 -22.86
N GLY A 450 0.49 1.34 -23.46
CA GLY A 450 0.51 0.58 -24.71
C GLY A 450 0.83 -0.91 -24.56
N THR A 451 0.83 -1.45 -23.34
CA THR A 451 0.92 -2.89 -23.06
C THR A 451 -0.44 -3.48 -22.68
N VAL A 452 -1.29 -2.71 -21.99
CA VAL A 452 -2.63 -3.14 -21.54
C VAL A 452 -3.72 -2.22 -22.05
N ASP A 453 -4.94 -2.75 -22.07
CA ASP A 453 -6.11 -2.09 -22.63
C ASP A 453 -6.93 -1.35 -21.55
N CYS A 454 -6.77 -1.72 -20.27
CA CYS A 454 -7.32 -0.96 -19.14
C CYS A 454 -6.68 0.44 -19.01
N PRO A 455 -7.41 1.41 -18.43
CA PRO A 455 -6.85 2.69 -18.00
C PRO A 455 -5.60 2.57 -17.13
N ILE A 456 -4.64 3.46 -17.39
CA ILE A 456 -3.45 3.65 -16.56
C ILE A 456 -3.56 5.02 -15.92
N THR A 457 -3.83 5.07 -14.62
CA THR A 457 -3.76 6.34 -13.85
C THR A 457 -2.38 6.51 -13.25
N ILE A 458 -2.03 7.73 -12.87
CA ILE A 458 -0.78 7.99 -12.14
C ILE A 458 -1.03 8.86 -10.91
N LYS A 459 -0.33 8.54 -9.81
CA LYS A 459 -0.38 9.31 -8.57
C LYS A 459 0.95 9.98 -8.25
N VAL A 460 0.97 11.31 -8.30
CA VAL A 460 2.17 12.15 -8.14
C VAL A 460 2.16 12.95 -6.83
N ARG A 461 3.28 13.64 -6.57
CA ARG A 461 3.45 14.74 -5.60
C ARG A 461 3.87 15.99 -6.38
N THR A 462 3.68 17.20 -5.84
CA THR A 462 4.00 18.46 -6.54
C THR A 462 5.45 18.53 -7.04
N ALA A 463 6.37 17.93 -6.28
CA ALA A 463 7.80 17.85 -6.57
C ALA A 463 8.52 16.78 -5.72
N TYR A 464 9.78 16.52 -6.04
CA TYR A 464 10.70 15.88 -5.11
C TYR A 464 11.20 16.86 -4.03
N PHE A 465 11.63 18.05 -4.44
CA PHE A 465 12.16 19.08 -3.56
C PHE A 465 11.07 20.09 -3.16
N GLU A 466 11.13 20.62 -1.94
CA GLU A 466 10.31 21.76 -1.53
C GLU A 466 10.69 23.02 -2.34
N GLY A 467 9.71 23.89 -2.61
CA GLY A 467 9.88 25.09 -3.45
C GLY A 467 10.16 24.84 -4.93
N LYS A 468 10.22 23.58 -5.39
CA LYS A 468 10.53 23.22 -6.79
C LYS A 468 9.40 22.42 -7.45
N ASN A 469 8.16 22.89 -7.25
CA ASN A 469 6.92 22.42 -7.87
C ASN A 469 7.07 22.28 -9.40
N ARG A 470 6.62 21.15 -9.98
CA ARG A 470 6.94 20.75 -11.38
C ARG A 470 5.82 20.07 -12.17
N ILE A 471 4.70 19.66 -11.55
CA ILE A 471 3.61 18.93 -12.23
C ILE A 471 2.88 19.81 -13.26
N ASP A 472 2.66 21.08 -12.97
CA ASP A 472 2.03 22.08 -13.85
C ASP A 472 2.75 22.22 -15.22
N SER A 473 4.07 22.01 -15.25
CA SER A 473 4.87 22.00 -16.50
C SER A 473 4.87 20.66 -17.25
N LEU A 474 4.29 19.61 -16.67
CA LEU A 474 4.29 18.24 -17.18
C LEU A 474 2.88 17.67 -17.41
N ILE A 475 1.84 18.26 -16.84
CA ILE A 475 0.50 17.68 -16.75
C ILE A 475 -0.11 17.34 -18.13
N ALA A 476 -0.04 18.27 -19.08
CA ALA A 476 -0.49 18.05 -20.45
C ALA A 476 0.33 16.97 -21.19
N ASP A 477 1.60 16.78 -20.83
CA ASP A 477 2.46 15.75 -21.38
C ASP A 477 2.17 14.37 -20.76
N MET A 478 1.77 14.29 -19.49
CA MET A 478 1.36 13.03 -18.84
C MET A 478 0.19 12.36 -19.58
N GLY A 479 -0.80 13.15 -20.03
CA GLY A 479 -1.88 12.68 -20.89
C GLY A 479 -1.36 12.15 -22.24
N LYS A 480 -0.48 12.90 -22.92
CA LYS A 480 0.16 12.45 -24.19
C LYS A 480 1.03 11.20 -24.04
N TRP A 481 1.53 10.91 -22.83
CA TRP A 481 2.26 9.66 -22.54
C TRP A 481 1.30 8.46 -22.34
N GLY A 482 -0.01 8.71 -22.26
CA GLY A 482 -1.06 7.70 -22.12
C GLY A 482 -1.56 7.48 -20.69
N ALA A 483 -1.41 8.47 -19.80
CA ALA A 483 -2.13 8.45 -18.52
C ALA A 483 -3.60 8.82 -18.75
N SER A 484 -4.52 8.03 -18.19
CA SER A 484 -5.98 8.23 -18.31
C SER A 484 -6.55 9.15 -17.23
N ALA A 485 -5.81 9.38 -16.15
CA ALA A 485 -6.09 10.37 -15.10
C ALA A 485 -4.84 10.63 -14.26
N VAL A 486 -4.76 11.80 -13.61
CA VAL A 486 -3.62 12.20 -12.76
C VAL A 486 -4.11 12.63 -11.38
N THR A 487 -3.71 11.89 -10.33
CA THR A 487 -3.95 12.31 -8.94
C THR A 487 -2.75 13.06 -8.38
N ILE A 488 -2.93 14.31 -7.99
CA ILE A 488 -1.86 15.18 -7.49
C ILE A 488 -1.97 15.29 -5.97
N HIS A 489 -0.99 14.76 -5.23
CA HIS A 489 -0.85 15.12 -3.83
C HIS A 489 -0.19 16.51 -3.73
N GLY A 490 -0.88 17.48 -3.10
CA GLY A 490 -0.43 18.87 -2.86
C GLY A 490 0.73 19.03 -1.86
N ARG A 491 1.76 18.17 -1.90
CA ARG A 491 3.00 18.31 -1.12
C ARG A 491 4.19 17.78 -1.92
N SER A 492 5.39 18.32 -1.70
CA SER A 492 6.64 17.72 -2.21
C SER A 492 6.99 16.40 -1.48
N ARG A 493 7.98 15.63 -1.96
CA ARG A 493 8.52 14.50 -1.17
C ARG A 493 9.09 15.00 0.15
N GLN A 494 9.94 16.03 0.13
CA GLN A 494 10.63 16.53 1.34
C GLN A 494 9.64 16.94 2.43
N GLN A 495 8.55 17.60 2.07
CA GLN A 495 7.50 18.01 3.01
C GLN A 495 6.77 16.83 3.68
N ARG A 496 6.84 15.60 3.15
CA ARG A 496 6.14 14.39 3.65
C ARG A 496 4.69 14.64 4.09
N TYR A 497 4.50 14.98 5.36
CA TYR A 497 3.25 15.40 6.01
C TYR A 497 3.44 16.55 7.04
N SER A 498 4.59 17.25 7.06
CA SER A 498 4.94 18.29 8.05
C SER A 498 4.50 19.72 7.70
N LYS A 499 4.05 19.94 6.45
CA LYS A 499 3.37 21.16 6.00
C LYS A 499 1.91 20.83 5.66
N LEU A 500 1.05 21.82 5.46
CA LEU A 500 -0.28 21.64 4.86
C LEU A 500 -0.18 21.19 3.39
N ALA A 501 -1.32 20.86 2.78
CA ALA A 501 -1.42 20.66 1.34
C ALA A 501 -1.54 22.00 0.60
N ASP A 502 -0.63 22.22 -0.36
CA ASP A 502 -0.64 23.30 -1.34
C ASP A 502 -1.73 23.02 -2.39
N TRP A 503 -2.92 23.56 -2.16
CA TRP A 503 -4.10 23.35 -3.00
C TRP A 503 -4.20 24.31 -4.18
N GLU A 504 -3.72 25.56 -4.06
CA GLU A 504 -3.70 26.48 -5.21
C GLU A 504 -2.79 25.95 -6.33
N TYR A 505 -1.67 25.31 -5.99
CA TYR A 505 -0.86 24.63 -7.00
C TYR A 505 -1.56 23.40 -7.61
N VAL A 506 -2.42 22.70 -6.85
CA VAL A 506 -3.26 21.61 -7.40
C VAL A 506 -4.29 22.18 -8.38
N TYR A 507 -4.94 23.30 -8.05
CA TYR A 507 -5.85 24.01 -8.95
C TYR A 507 -5.13 24.52 -10.20
N GLN A 508 -3.93 25.10 -10.05
CA GLN A 508 -3.09 25.53 -11.18
C GLN A 508 -2.74 24.34 -12.10
N CYS A 509 -2.51 23.15 -11.55
CA CYS A 509 -2.28 21.95 -12.36
C CYS A 509 -3.55 21.47 -13.07
N ALA A 510 -4.73 21.56 -12.44
CA ALA A 510 -6.02 21.21 -13.05
C ALA A 510 -6.35 22.16 -14.22
N ARG A 511 -6.28 23.48 -13.98
CA ARG A 511 -6.48 24.54 -14.99
C ARG A 511 -5.48 24.51 -16.16
N LYS A 512 -4.36 23.78 -16.03
CA LYS A 512 -3.36 23.53 -17.11
C LYS A 512 -3.48 22.14 -17.75
N ALA A 513 -4.37 21.27 -17.28
CA ALA A 513 -4.59 19.97 -17.89
C ALA A 513 -5.46 20.11 -19.15
N PRO A 514 -5.29 19.26 -20.17
CA PRO A 514 -6.25 19.15 -21.26
C PRO A 514 -7.56 18.57 -20.73
N ASP A 515 -8.71 19.07 -21.20
CA ASP A 515 -10.06 18.70 -20.74
C ASP A 515 -10.33 17.18 -20.72
N ALA A 516 -9.68 16.45 -21.63
CA ALA A 516 -9.76 14.99 -21.75
C ALA A 516 -8.91 14.21 -20.72
N LEU A 517 -8.23 14.88 -19.79
CA LEU A 517 -7.38 14.29 -18.75
C LEU A 517 -7.89 14.65 -17.34
N PRO A 518 -8.72 13.79 -16.72
CA PRO A 518 -9.18 13.97 -15.35
C PRO A 518 -8.03 14.22 -14.36
N VAL A 519 -8.09 15.37 -13.68
CA VAL A 519 -7.19 15.72 -12.57
C VAL A 519 -7.91 15.54 -11.25
N LEU A 520 -7.24 14.87 -10.31
CA LEU A 520 -7.79 14.57 -8.99
C LEU A 520 -6.94 15.20 -7.89
N GLY A 521 -7.59 15.97 -7.03
CA GLY A 521 -6.96 16.61 -5.88
C GLY A 521 -6.67 15.62 -4.74
N ASN A 522 -5.60 15.83 -3.98
CA ASN A 522 -5.30 15.00 -2.81
C ASN A 522 -4.46 15.72 -1.75
N GLY A 523 -4.97 15.77 -0.52
CA GLY A 523 -4.23 16.26 0.63
C GLY A 523 -5.14 16.88 1.67
N ASP A 524 -5.06 16.42 2.91
CA ASP A 524 -5.66 17.07 4.08
C ASP A 524 -7.18 17.30 4.05
N ILE A 525 -7.88 16.49 3.26
CA ILE A 525 -9.33 16.33 3.30
C ILE A 525 -9.67 15.45 4.51
N PHE A 526 -10.34 16.03 5.51
CA PHE A 526 -10.75 15.35 6.74
C PHE A 526 -12.27 15.38 6.97
N SER A 527 -13.01 16.15 6.16
CA SER A 527 -14.46 16.35 6.24
C SER A 527 -15.08 16.50 4.84
N TYR A 528 -16.41 16.44 4.77
CA TYR A 528 -17.15 16.76 3.55
C TYR A 528 -17.04 18.25 3.19
N LEU A 529 -16.83 19.13 4.17
CA LEU A 529 -16.63 20.57 3.95
C LEU A 529 -15.34 20.84 3.17
N ASP A 530 -14.26 20.13 3.49
CA ASP A 530 -13.00 20.21 2.73
C ASP A 530 -13.21 19.76 1.28
N TRP A 531 -13.92 18.64 1.07
CA TRP A 531 -14.20 18.11 -0.28
C TRP A 531 -15.08 19.09 -1.08
N ASN A 532 -16.19 19.57 -0.51
CA ASN A 532 -17.08 20.55 -1.13
C ASN A 532 -16.32 21.84 -1.48
N LYS A 533 -15.46 22.33 -0.59
CA LYS A 533 -14.62 23.51 -0.82
C LYS A 533 -13.73 23.33 -2.04
N HIS A 534 -12.98 22.24 -2.12
CA HIS A 534 -12.04 22.00 -3.22
C HIS A 534 -12.73 21.81 -4.58
N GLN A 535 -13.93 21.21 -4.61
CA GLN A 535 -14.75 21.13 -5.82
C GLN A 535 -15.32 22.51 -6.24
N ALA A 536 -15.66 23.38 -5.28
CA ALA A 536 -16.21 24.71 -5.57
C ALA A 536 -15.13 25.74 -6.00
N GLU A 537 -13.91 25.66 -5.46
CA GLU A 537 -12.80 26.56 -5.79
C GLU A 537 -12.10 26.23 -7.13
N CYS A 538 -12.31 25.03 -7.67
CA CYS A 538 -11.72 24.59 -8.93
C CYS A 538 -12.61 23.55 -9.64
N PRO A 539 -13.62 23.99 -10.43
CA PRO A 539 -14.51 23.11 -11.19
C PRO A 539 -13.78 22.20 -12.20
N GLU A 540 -12.53 22.50 -12.53
CA GLU A 540 -11.66 21.67 -13.37
C GLU A 540 -11.16 20.40 -12.64
N LEU A 541 -11.29 20.32 -11.32
CA LEU A 541 -11.05 19.08 -10.56
C LEU A 541 -12.21 18.11 -10.72
N SER A 542 -11.94 16.94 -11.32
CA SER A 542 -12.97 15.91 -11.50
C SER A 542 -13.51 15.41 -10.16
N THR A 543 -12.61 15.09 -9.23
CA THR A 543 -12.95 14.81 -7.83
C THR A 543 -11.71 14.93 -6.95
N CYS A 544 -11.89 14.88 -5.64
CA CYS A 544 -10.83 14.82 -4.67
C CYS A 544 -10.71 13.44 -4.00
N MET A 545 -9.50 12.88 -3.96
CA MET A 545 -9.19 11.59 -3.36
C MET A 545 -8.97 11.73 -1.84
N ILE A 546 -9.75 10.99 -1.05
CA ILE A 546 -9.74 11.03 0.42
C ILE A 546 -8.76 9.99 0.97
N ALA A 547 -7.85 10.40 1.87
CA ALA A 547 -6.83 9.53 2.45
C ALA A 547 -6.95 9.43 3.97
N ARG A 548 -6.25 10.30 4.72
CA ARG A 548 -6.21 10.23 6.20
C ARG A 548 -7.55 10.57 6.85
N GLY A 549 -8.42 11.35 6.19
CA GLY A 549 -9.78 11.62 6.65
C GLY A 549 -10.55 10.35 6.98
N ALA A 550 -10.65 9.42 6.03
CA ALA A 550 -11.36 8.14 6.18
C ALA A 550 -10.82 7.23 7.31
N LEU A 551 -9.57 7.42 7.74
CA LEU A 551 -8.97 6.68 8.86
C LEU A 551 -9.21 7.36 10.22
N VAL A 552 -9.18 8.69 10.25
CA VAL A 552 -9.21 9.49 11.48
C VAL A 552 -10.65 9.81 11.90
N LYS A 553 -11.48 10.24 10.95
CA LYS A 553 -12.87 10.64 11.19
C LYS A 553 -13.82 9.68 10.49
N THR A 554 -14.40 8.76 11.24
CA THR A 554 -15.71 8.19 10.89
C THR A 554 -16.74 9.32 10.81
N LEU A 555 -17.80 9.13 10.03
CA LEU A 555 -18.93 10.08 9.91
C LEU A 555 -19.43 10.58 11.28
N ASP A 556 -20.06 11.76 11.31
CA ASP A 556 -20.61 12.35 12.55
C ASP A 556 -21.94 11.69 12.97
N ILE A 557 -21.81 10.41 13.31
CA ILE A 557 -22.89 9.48 13.72
C ILE A 557 -22.76 9.13 15.21
N SER A 558 -23.72 8.37 15.76
CA SER A 558 -23.73 8.02 17.18
C SER A 558 -22.54 7.12 17.58
N SER A 559 -22.27 7.03 18.88
CA SER A 559 -21.27 6.09 19.43
C SER A 559 -21.63 4.62 19.13
N GLY A 560 -22.92 4.28 19.06
CA GLY A 560 -23.40 2.96 18.68
C GLY A 560 -23.06 2.62 17.22
N ASP A 561 -23.27 3.56 16.30
CA ASP A 561 -23.00 3.35 14.88
C ASP A 561 -21.49 3.26 14.60
N ARG A 562 -20.68 4.07 15.30
CA ARG A 562 -19.21 3.96 15.26
C ARG A 562 -18.74 2.59 15.77
N LEU A 563 -19.37 2.05 16.82
CA LEU A 563 -19.08 0.70 17.29
C LEU A 563 -19.52 -0.37 16.28
N ASN A 564 -20.64 -0.18 15.59
CA ASN A 564 -21.10 -1.09 14.53
C ASN A 564 -20.13 -1.11 13.33
N ILE A 565 -19.60 0.05 12.91
CA ILE A 565 -18.52 0.13 11.90
C ILE A 565 -17.29 -0.72 12.30
N LEU A 566 -16.93 -0.75 13.59
CA LEU A 566 -15.83 -1.59 14.08
C LEU A 566 -16.19 -3.08 14.13
N LYS A 567 -17.44 -3.44 14.47
CA LYS A 567 -17.94 -4.82 14.37
C LYS A 567 -17.89 -5.32 12.93
N ASP A 568 -18.30 -4.48 11.98
CA ASP A 568 -18.24 -4.79 10.55
C ASP A 568 -16.80 -5.02 10.11
N TYR A 569 -15.88 -4.14 10.46
CA TYR A 569 -14.46 -4.36 10.16
C TYR A 569 -13.93 -5.69 10.69
N VAL A 570 -14.29 -6.08 11.92
CA VAL A 570 -13.93 -7.38 12.49
C VAL A 570 -14.54 -8.54 11.71
N ARG A 571 -15.86 -8.48 11.40
CA ARG A 571 -16.57 -9.48 10.60
C ARG A 571 -15.91 -9.67 9.23
N LEU A 572 -15.68 -8.58 8.50
CA LEU A 572 -15.05 -8.60 7.18
C LEU A 572 -13.58 -9.03 7.23
N GLY A 573 -12.88 -8.75 8.33
CA GLY A 573 -11.52 -9.23 8.60
C GLY A 573 -11.45 -10.75 8.83
N LEU A 574 -12.42 -11.31 9.55
CA LEU A 574 -12.52 -12.75 9.79
C LEU A 574 -12.98 -13.52 8.53
N GLU A 575 -13.84 -12.92 7.69
CA GLU A 575 -14.15 -13.44 6.35
C GLU A 575 -12.87 -13.55 5.48
N HIS A 576 -12.07 -12.48 5.46
CA HIS A 576 -10.91 -12.33 4.57
C HIS A 576 -9.64 -13.08 5.02
N TRP A 577 -9.24 -12.91 6.29
CA TRP A 577 -8.01 -13.52 6.84
C TRP A 577 -8.26 -14.86 7.53
N GLY A 578 -9.48 -15.07 8.04
CA GLY A 578 -9.94 -16.34 8.58
C GLY A 578 -10.51 -16.29 9.99
N SER A 579 -11.28 -17.33 10.32
CA SER A 579 -11.75 -17.59 11.67
C SER A 579 -10.82 -18.51 12.47
N ASP A 580 -9.64 -18.88 11.96
CA ASP A 580 -8.61 -19.59 12.73
C ASP A 580 -7.81 -18.64 13.64
N THR A 581 -6.96 -19.19 14.51
CA THR A 581 -6.09 -18.38 15.40
C THR A 581 -5.32 -17.32 14.63
N LYS A 582 -4.81 -17.65 13.43
CA LYS A 582 -4.01 -16.73 12.63
C LYS A 582 -4.86 -15.63 12.00
N GLY A 583 -6.05 -15.94 11.47
CA GLY A 583 -6.98 -14.96 10.92
C GLY A 583 -7.52 -14.00 11.98
N VAL A 584 -7.86 -14.52 13.17
CA VAL A 584 -8.24 -13.71 14.35
C VAL A 584 -7.12 -12.75 14.74
N GLU A 585 -5.88 -13.22 14.92
CA GLU A 585 -4.76 -12.33 15.28
C GLU A 585 -4.38 -11.34 14.17
N THR A 586 -4.57 -11.71 12.90
CA THR A 586 -4.38 -10.79 11.77
C THR A 586 -5.44 -9.68 11.79
N THR A 587 -6.70 -10.03 12.06
CA THR A 587 -7.82 -9.09 12.22
C THR A 587 -7.60 -8.15 13.40
N ARG A 588 -7.25 -8.69 14.57
CA ARG A 588 -6.92 -7.91 15.79
C ARG A 588 -5.82 -6.90 15.53
N ARG A 589 -4.72 -7.31 14.87
CA ARG A 589 -3.60 -6.42 14.55
C ARG A 589 -4.04 -5.24 13.68
N PHE A 590 -4.75 -5.49 12.57
CA PHE A 590 -5.14 -4.40 11.67
C PHE A 590 -6.28 -3.52 12.22
N LEU A 591 -7.16 -4.07 13.07
CA LEU A 591 -8.12 -3.26 13.85
C LEU A 591 -7.38 -2.28 14.77
N LEU A 592 -6.38 -2.76 15.53
CA LEU A 592 -5.59 -1.91 16.42
C LEU A 592 -4.75 -0.87 15.65
N GLU A 593 -4.21 -1.25 14.49
CA GLU A 593 -3.51 -0.33 13.59
C GLU A 593 -4.45 0.82 13.14
N TRP A 594 -5.70 0.51 12.75
CA TRP A 594 -6.69 1.53 12.38
C TRP A 594 -7.16 2.37 13.58
N LEU A 595 -7.43 1.77 14.74
CA LEU A 595 -7.79 2.50 15.96
C LEU A 595 -6.70 3.48 16.43
N SER A 596 -5.44 3.27 16.02
CA SER A 596 -4.36 4.24 16.23
C SER A 596 -4.53 5.55 15.43
N TYR A 597 -5.49 5.62 14.49
CA TYR A 597 -5.89 6.82 13.76
C TYR A 597 -7.13 7.48 14.33
N THR A 598 -8.12 6.71 14.81
CA THR A 598 -9.37 7.27 15.35
C THR A 598 -9.14 8.09 16.63
N CYS A 599 -8.11 7.77 17.41
CA CYS A 599 -7.69 8.57 18.57
C CYS A 599 -7.14 9.97 18.22
N ARG A 600 -6.99 10.29 16.92
CA ARG A 600 -6.58 11.63 16.44
C ARG A 600 -7.78 12.53 16.12
N TYR A 601 -9.01 12.03 16.25
CA TYR A 601 -10.24 12.83 16.14
C TYR A 601 -10.82 13.12 17.53
N VAL A 602 -11.12 14.38 17.80
CA VAL A 602 -11.95 14.79 18.94
C VAL A 602 -13.36 15.08 18.40
N PRO A 603 -14.38 14.29 18.78
CA PRO A 603 -15.77 14.55 18.36
C PRO A 603 -16.24 15.95 18.75
N VAL A 604 -16.92 16.65 17.83
CA VAL A 604 -17.37 18.04 18.05
C VAL A 604 -18.26 18.19 19.29
N GLY A 605 -19.15 17.23 19.56
CA GLY A 605 -19.95 17.21 20.80
C GLY A 605 -19.15 17.16 22.11
N LEU A 606 -17.90 16.70 22.09
CA LEU A 606 -16.98 16.76 23.25
C LEU A 606 -16.20 18.09 23.34
N LEU A 607 -16.37 18.98 22.36
CA LEU A 607 -15.91 20.38 22.37
C LEU A 607 -17.07 21.34 22.69
N GLU A 608 -18.29 21.02 22.27
CA GLU A 608 -19.54 21.73 22.60
C GLU A 608 -19.94 21.53 24.05
N VAL A 609 -19.88 20.28 24.55
CA VAL A 609 -19.77 20.04 25.99
C VAL A 609 -18.48 20.71 26.45
N ARG A 610 -18.58 21.66 27.38
CA ARG A 610 -17.43 22.37 27.96
C ARG A 610 -16.62 21.45 28.88
N ILE A 611 -15.98 20.42 28.33
CA ILE A 611 -15.11 19.49 29.08
C ILE A 611 -14.00 20.26 29.79
N SER A 612 -13.49 21.34 29.19
CA SER A 612 -12.60 22.29 29.84
C SER A 612 -13.16 22.82 31.17
N GLU A 613 -14.43 23.20 31.23
CA GLU A 613 -15.05 23.70 32.46
C GLU A 613 -15.48 22.58 33.42
N MET A 614 -15.77 21.38 32.91
CA MET A 614 -16.05 20.20 33.74
C MET A 614 -14.79 19.65 34.43
N LEU A 615 -13.61 19.77 33.80
CA LEU A 615 -12.33 19.28 34.32
C LEU A 615 -11.50 20.34 35.06
N LEU A 616 -11.60 21.61 34.66
CA LEU A 616 -10.77 22.71 35.19
C LEU A 616 -11.58 23.82 35.89
N GLY A 617 -12.91 23.71 35.92
CA GLY A 617 -13.81 24.77 36.37
C GLY A 617 -14.03 25.86 35.32
N LYS A 618 -15.00 26.75 35.55
CA LYS A 618 -15.21 27.93 34.70
C LYS A 618 -13.93 28.76 34.65
N VAL A 619 -13.60 29.28 33.47
CA VAL A 619 -12.50 30.23 33.28
C VAL A 619 -12.77 31.47 34.15
N PRO A 620 -11.86 31.88 35.04
CA PRO A 620 -12.07 33.05 35.89
C PRO A 620 -12.22 34.35 35.09
N ASP A 621 -13.08 35.26 35.58
CA ASP A 621 -13.23 36.58 34.98
C ASP A 621 -11.89 37.32 34.94
N GLY A 622 -11.53 37.85 33.76
CA GLY A 622 -10.24 38.51 33.51
C GLY A 622 -9.07 37.59 33.15
N PHE A 623 -9.25 36.27 33.09
CA PHE A 623 -8.20 35.34 32.64
C PHE A 623 -7.74 35.65 31.21
N THR A 624 -6.43 35.81 31.03
CA THR A 624 -5.79 36.04 29.71
C THR A 624 -4.77 34.94 29.42
N PHE A 625 -4.96 34.22 28.30
CA PHE A 625 -4.07 33.14 27.91
C PHE A 625 -2.80 33.68 27.24
N ALA A 626 -1.68 33.66 27.96
CA ALA A 626 -0.35 33.94 27.42
C ALA A 626 0.36 32.63 27.01
N PRO A 627 0.49 32.30 25.70
CA PRO A 627 1.16 31.08 25.27
C PRO A 627 2.66 31.15 25.60
N LYS A 628 3.17 30.12 26.27
CA LYS A 628 4.56 30.07 26.80
C LYS A 628 5.65 30.00 25.71
N HIS A 629 5.26 29.76 24.46
CA HIS A 629 6.11 29.80 23.28
C HIS A 629 5.35 30.49 22.14
N LYS A 630 6.03 31.36 21.38
CA LYS A 630 5.49 31.85 20.11
C LYS A 630 5.33 30.66 19.16
N SER A 631 4.10 30.45 18.70
CA SER A 631 3.78 29.56 17.58
C SER A 631 3.28 30.43 16.43
N ASN A 632 3.82 30.22 15.24
CA ASN A 632 3.53 31.02 14.04
C ASN A 632 2.08 30.85 13.50
N SER A 633 1.20 30.21 14.29
CA SER A 633 -0.24 30.11 14.07
C SER A 633 -1.04 31.18 14.84
N TYR A 634 -0.36 32.07 15.59
CA TYR A 634 -0.97 33.13 16.39
C TYR A 634 -0.34 34.52 16.13
N ASP A 635 0.34 34.72 14.99
CA ASP A 635 0.61 36.07 14.51
C ASP A 635 -0.71 36.75 14.10
N ARG A 636 -0.82 38.05 14.38
CA ARG A 636 -2.10 38.73 14.61
C ARG A 636 -2.91 38.90 13.32
N ALA A 637 -4.22 38.68 13.40
CA ALA A 637 -5.18 39.24 12.45
C ALA A 637 -5.33 40.76 12.70
N GLU A 638 -4.33 41.54 12.30
CA GLU A 638 -4.42 42.99 12.25
C GLU A 638 -5.15 43.42 10.97
N ASN A 639 -6.47 43.60 11.05
CA ASN A 639 -7.24 44.71 10.44
C ASN A 639 -8.76 44.47 10.55
N GLY A 640 -9.48 45.46 11.09
CA GLY A 640 -10.94 45.60 10.97
C GLY A 640 -11.79 44.72 11.87
#